data_AF-A0A9P7YGP7-F1
#
_entry.id   AF-A0A9P7YGP7-F1
#
_cell.length_a   1.000
_cell.length_b   1.000
_cell.length_c   1.000
_cell.angle_alpha   90.00
_cell.angle_beta   90.00
_cell.angle_gamma   90.00
#
_symmetry.space_group_name_H-M   'P 1'
#
loop_
_entity.id
_entity.type
_entity.pdbx_description
1 polymer ?
#
loop_
_entity_poly.entity_id
_entity_poly.type
_entity_poly.pdbx_seq_one_letter_code
_entity_poly.pdbx_strand_id
1 'polypeptide(L)'
;MLSISSPFVDSSISVEHNAVKALIFASAQFLLAFSVLKCFSLIASFWNLFASYLMFTEDPIQNFYFLRSRGLSGASFVAFSFACIHTAASLYGTLLWGLDAPGYILKSEHVNASQLNGSLLESPSYINYLNLRPEILSTIEQTLPSIIGANLYKPGVNFSLTAEVVRGHGEYTKSTNPRANGRVWLDSEGLSVSVDNNCMTSYMTDDTGHLIPLVCPMKTLNESSTFEFDCFFNNTFVPPLLTVQSGQPIVYWDDVSDREDDSRYLKPDRKRNIWASFGQGGGTATMKQVFTVTRGMRRHTFIETTSRFTMLTQPRVPFTTGEVDDFLRRTWSVNATERDAPILTKIHNSIMSAQTSKKSYQTGFMGGENITSTGVSWQFLTPESDGDPIYSLIRISVTNITLIRSESLEDSPQPWEPCDTTFMNLAYGGVVDDTDCATAKQGQSPRFFGQVDTAAVLIVYGIGDGRSNISSVAVDETVFQWAVNNSQKVDDLLLARAFIVSIDPSLVTLEVNIFKQAISYLQICLVLLAVFFAGVSYTALQVLSTPHWSNSLLANLLAPVDVNGRKLDPGYIKNVPRISLRAGTIGTVTTVEDLVLGFVTGGPDFSTINVKHVIPNQDTASLHEADHFLPHDQLRE
;
A
#
# COMPACT_ATOMS: atom_id res chain seq x y z
N MET A 1 20.74 9.85 -15.56
CA MET A 1 20.09 9.20 -14.40
C MET A 1 20.93 9.56 -13.18
N LEU A 2 20.61 10.66 -12.50
CA LEU A 2 21.31 11.10 -11.29
C LEU A 2 20.42 10.75 -10.10
N SER A 3 20.80 9.71 -9.37
CA SER A 3 20.22 9.37 -8.08
C SER A 3 20.80 10.33 -7.03
N ILE A 4 19.95 11.21 -6.49
CA ILE A 4 20.26 11.98 -5.28
C ILE A 4 19.36 11.41 -4.19
N SER A 5 19.89 10.44 -3.47
CA SER A 5 19.29 9.87 -2.27
C SER A 5 19.48 10.84 -1.09
N SER A 6 18.44 11.62 -0.79
CA SER A 6 18.28 12.30 0.49
C SER A 6 16.96 11.84 1.11
N PRO A 7 16.96 11.28 2.33
CA PRO A 7 15.75 10.76 2.99
C PRO A 7 14.74 11.85 3.39
N PHE A 8 15.06 13.13 3.19
CA PHE A 8 14.14 14.26 3.37
C PHE A 8 13.42 14.68 2.07
N VAL A 9 13.76 14.11 0.91
CA VAL A 9 13.23 14.50 -0.41
C VAL A 9 12.56 13.34 -1.14
N ASP A 10 12.23 12.24 -0.45
CA ASP A 10 11.31 11.22 -0.98
C ASP A 10 9.87 11.74 -0.88
N SER A 11 9.58 12.84 -1.59
CA SER A 11 8.20 13.14 -1.94
C SER A 11 7.81 12.18 -3.05
N SER A 12 6.92 11.23 -2.77
CA SER A 12 6.31 10.29 -3.72
C SER A 12 5.38 11.00 -4.74
N ILE A 13 5.65 12.26 -5.05
CA ILE A 13 4.96 13.05 -6.05
C ILE A 13 5.80 12.89 -7.32
N SER A 14 5.25 12.19 -8.32
CA SER A 14 5.90 12.02 -9.61
C SER A 14 6.23 13.39 -10.24
N VAL A 15 7.48 13.81 -10.14
CA VAL A 15 7.98 15.08 -10.71
C VAL A 15 7.73 15.12 -12.22
N GLU A 16 7.82 13.96 -12.89
CA GLU A 16 7.63 13.82 -14.34
C GLU A 16 6.21 14.22 -14.80
N HIS A 17 5.18 13.86 -14.04
CA HIS A 17 3.80 14.15 -14.45
C HIS A 17 3.42 15.63 -14.27
N ASN A 18 4.01 16.32 -13.28
CA ASN A 18 3.83 17.78 -13.12
C ASN A 18 4.45 18.55 -14.28
N ALA A 19 5.56 18.05 -14.83
CA ALA A 19 6.21 18.65 -15.99
C ALA A 19 5.33 18.58 -17.25
N VAL A 20 4.63 17.47 -17.47
CA VAL A 20 3.70 17.31 -18.60
C VAL A 20 2.52 18.27 -18.47
N LYS A 21 1.91 18.37 -17.28
CA LYS A 21 0.81 19.32 -17.02
C LYS A 21 1.26 20.77 -17.22
N ALA A 22 2.45 21.13 -16.75
CA ALA A 22 3.04 22.46 -16.97
C ALA A 22 3.22 22.78 -18.46
N LEU A 23 3.70 21.82 -19.27
CA LEU A 23 3.89 22.00 -20.70
C LEU A 23 2.56 22.18 -21.44
N ILE A 24 1.52 21.43 -21.07
CA ILE A 24 0.19 21.57 -21.66
C ILE A 24 -0.39 22.97 -21.34
N PHE A 25 -0.29 23.43 -20.09
CA PHE A 25 -0.82 24.73 -19.68
C PHE A 25 -0.04 25.89 -20.28
N ALA A 26 1.29 25.79 -20.38
CA ALA A 26 2.13 26.76 -21.08
C ALA A 26 1.77 26.84 -22.57
N SER A 27 1.50 25.68 -23.20
CA SER A 27 1.06 25.62 -24.60
C SER A 27 -0.30 26.28 -24.80
N ALA A 28 -1.27 26.02 -23.90
CA ALA A 28 -2.58 26.66 -23.93
C ALA A 28 -2.49 28.18 -23.72
N GLN A 29 -1.64 28.64 -22.80
CA GLN A 29 -1.34 30.06 -22.58
C GLN A 29 -0.78 30.72 -23.85
N PHE A 30 0.22 30.10 -24.47
CA PHE A 30 0.80 30.59 -25.71
C PHE A 30 -0.25 30.68 -26.84
N LEU A 31 -1.07 29.65 -27.01
CA LEU A 31 -2.11 29.61 -28.04
C LEU A 31 -3.20 30.66 -27.81
N LEU A 32 -3.61 30.90 -26.55
CA LEU A 32 -4.57 31.95 -26.24
C LEU A 32 -3.97 33.35 -26.50
N ALA A 33 -2.73 33.60 -26.06
CA ALA A 33 -2.04 34.86 -26.31
C ALA A 33 -1.84 35.11 -27.82
N PHE A 34 -1.52 34.07 -28.58
CA PHE A 34 -1.46 34.08 -30.05
C PHE A 34 -2.82 34.40 -30.67
N SER A 35 -3.90 33.80 -30.16
CA SER A 35 -5.25 34.08 -30.64
C SER A 35 -5.64 35.55 -30.44
N VAL A 36 -5.34 36.12 -29.26
CA VAL A 36 -5.56 37.54 -28.98
C VAL A 36 -4.82 38.41 -30.00
N LEU A 37 -3.54 38.12 -30.26
CA LEU A 37 -2.76 38.85 -31.28
C LEU A 37 -3.42 38.80 -32.66
N LYS A 38 -3.86 37.61 -33.10
CA LYS A 38 -4.49 37.45 -34.43
C LYS A 38 -5.87 38.11 -34.52
N CYS A 39 -6.69 38.02 -33.48
CA CYS A 39 -7.96 38.72 -33.38
C CYS A 39 -7.79 40.24 -33.45
N PHE A 40 -6.85 40.79 -32.67
CA PHE A 40 -6.59 42.24 -32.69
C PHE A 40 -5.97 42.70 -34.01
N SER A 41 -5.17 41.87 -34.67
CA SER A 41 -4.67 42.14 -36.03
C SER A 41 -5.81 42.22 -37.04
N LEU A 42 -6.81 41.34 -36.92
CA LEU A 42 -8.01 41.36 -37.77
C LEU A 42 -8.85 42.63 -37.53
N ILE A 43 -9.06 43.02 -36.27
CA ILE A 43 -9.76 44.26 -35.91
C ILE A 43 -9.04 45.49 -36.48
N ALA A 44 -7.71 45.53 -36.33
CA ALA A 44 -6.89 46.61 -36.87
C ALA A 44 -6.97 46.67 -38.41
N SER A 45 -7.02 45.52 -39.09
CA SER A 45 -7.25 45.43 -40.53
C SER A 45 -8.60 45.99 -40.94
N PHE A 46 -9.69 45.62 -40.24
CA PHE A 46 -11.03 46.13 -40.56
C PHE A 46 -11.14 47.64 -40.40
N TRP A 47 -10.41 48.22 -39.44
CA TRP A 47 -10.45 49.66 -39.17
C TRP A 47 -9.32 50.44 -39.87
N ASN A 48 -8.51 49.78 -40.69
CA ASN A 48 -7.34 50.36 -41.38
C ASN A 48 -6.34 51.04 -40.43
N LEU A 49 -6.16 50.49 -39.23
CA LEU A 49 -5.29 51.03 -38.17
C LEU A 49 -3.90 50.39 -38.17
N PHE A 50 -3.15 50.58 -39.25
CA PHE A 50 -1.87 49.85 -39.46
C PHE A 50 -0.83 50.20 -38.40
N ALA A 51 -0.77 51.46 -37.97
CA ALA A 51 0.14 51.90 -36.91
C ALA A 51 -0.15 51.20 -35.56
N SER A 52 -1.42 50.96 -35.22
CA SER A 52 -1.78 50.22 -34.00
C SER A 52 -1.40 48.76 -34.07
N TYR A 53 -1.52 48.16 -35.25
CA TYR A 53 -1.08 46.79 -35.49
C TYR A 53 0.43 46.61 -35.31
N LEU A 54 1.24 47.57 -35.79
CA LEU A 54 2.69 47.54 -35.56
C LEU A 54 3.04 47.62 -34.07
N MET A 55 2.26 48.36 -33.29
CA MET A 55 2.46 48.52 -31.85
C MET A 55 2.20 47.23 -31.04
N PHE A 56 1.48 46.23 -31.61
CA PHE A 56 1.25 44.95 -30.94
C PHE A 56 2.53 44.13 -30.72
N THR A 57 3.55 44.34 -31.55
CA THR A 57 4.85 43.65 -31.44
C THR A 57 5.88 44.46 -30.66
N GLU A 58 5.55 45.70 -30.30
CA GLU A 58 6.44 46.59 -29.57
C GLU A 58 6.36 46.35 -28.06
N ASP A 59 7.38 46.82 -27.34
CA ASP A 59 7.44 46.68 -25.91
C ASP A 59 6.35 47.51 -25.18
N PRO A 60 6.03 47.18 -23.91
CA PRO A 60 4.99 47.88 -23.17
C PRO A 60 5.26 49.37 -22.95
N ILE A 61 6.55 49.79 -22.90
CA ILE A 61 6.92 51.19 -22.69
C ILE A 61 6.63 51.99 -23.97
N GLN A 62 6.96 51.43 -25.14
CA GLN A 62 6.63 52.05 -26.42
C GLN A 62 5.12 52.16 -26.65
N ASN A 63 4.35 51.14 -26.26
CA ASN A 63 2.89 51.18 -26.27
C ASN A 63 2.32 52.31 -25.37
N PHE A 64 2.93 52.56 -24.22
CA PHE A 64 2.55 53.67 -23.33
C PHE A 64 2.85 55.04 -23.96
N TYR A 65 4.00 55.21 -24.62
CA TYR A 65 4.31 56.45 -25.36
C TYR A 65 3.38 56.66 -26.56
N PHE A 66 2.99 55.60 -27.25
CA PHE A 66 1.99 55.65 -28.32
C PHE A 66 0.64 56.15 -27.80
N LEU A 67 0.19 55.65 -26.64
CA LEU A 67 -1.03 56.12 -25.97
C LEU A 67 -0.97 57.61 -25.62
N ARG A 68 0.15 58.03 -25.02
CA ARG A 68 0.37 59.41 -24.60
C ARG A 68 0.45 60.39 -25.77
N SER A 69 1.04 59.98 -26.88
CA SER A 69 1.22 60.83 -28.06
C SER A 69 -0.04 60.99 -28.91
N ARG A 70 -0.86 59.94 -29.05
CA ARG A 70 -2.07 59.93 -29.89
C ARG A 70 -3.37 60.25 -29.13
N GLY A 71 -3.34 60.34 -27.79
CA GLY A 71 -4.52 60.58 -26.96
C GLY A 71 -5.57 59.47 -27.03
N LEU A 72 -6.83 59.74 -26.69
CA LEU A 72 -7.97 58.78 -26.74
C LEU A 72 -8.50 58.59 -28.19
N SER A 73 -7.62 58.30 -29.13
CA SER A 73 -8.01 57.95 -30.50
C SER A 73 -8.43 56.48 -30.61
N GLY A 74 -9.22 56.13 -31.64
CA GLY A 74 -9.56 54.72 -31.91
C GLY A 74 -8.33 53.82 -32.09
N ALA A 75 -7.25 54.36 -32.67
CA ALA A 75 -5.95 53.70 -32.80
C ALA A 75 -5.30 53.38 -31.45
N SER A 76 -5.31 54.35 -30.54
CA SER A 76 -4.78 54.23 -29.18
C SER A 76 -5.60 53.26 -28.33
N PHE A 77 -6.93 53.27 -28.50
CA PHE A 77 -7.84 52.39 -27.78
C PHE A 77 -7.63 50.92 -28.15
N VAL A 78 -7.42 50.62 -29.43
CA VAL A 78 -7.14 49.26 -29.92
C VAL A 78 -5.79 48.76 -29.38
N ALA A 79 -4.74 49.58 -29.41
CA ALA A 79 -3.42 49.24 -28.87
C ALA A 79 -3.46 48.99 -27.35
N PHE A 80 -4.16 49.84 -26.60
CA PHE A 80 -4.33 49.67 -25.16
C PHE A 80 -5.12 48.41 -24.81
N SER A 81 -6.23 48.17 -25.51
CA SER A 81 -7.07 47.00 -25.29
C SER A 81 -6.32 45.71 -25.61
N PHE A 82 -5.51 45.70 -26.68
CA PHE A 82 -4.61 44.59 -26.97
C PHE A 82 -3.63 44.36 -25.81
N ALA A 83 -2.92 45.38 -25.34
CA ALA A 83 -1.94 45.23 -24.27
C ALA A 83 -2.54 44.64 -22.99
N CYS A 84 -3.73 45.11 -22.58
CA CYS A 84 -4.44 44.59 -21.41
C CYS A 84 -4.86 43.12 -21.59
N ILE A 85 -5.52 42.80 -22.71
CA ILE A 85 -6.05 41.45 -22.96
C ILE A 85 -4.93 40.45 -23.25
N HIS A 86 -3.86 40.85 -23.93
CA HIS A 86 -2.70 40.02 -24.19
C HIS A 86 -1.93 39.70 -22.90
N THR A 87 -1.80 40.68 -21.99
CA THR A 87 -1.23 40.45 -20.66
C THR A 87 -2.09 39.49 -19.84
N ALA A 88 -3.42 39.66 -19.86
CA ALA A 88 -4.34 38.75 -19.18
C ALA A 88 -4.30 37.33 -19.78
N ALA A 89 -4.24 37.20 -21.10
CA ALA A 89 -4.07 35.92 -21.79
C ALA A 89 -2.71 35.26 -21.47
N SER A 90 -1.68 36.05 -21.23
CA SER A 90 -0.36 35.57 -20.78
C SER A 90 -0.36 35.08 -19.32
N LEU A 91 -1.40 35.35 -18.54
CA LEU A 91 -1.60 34.80 -17.20
C LEU A 91 -2.53 33.56 -17.19
N TYR A 92 -2.99 33.14 -18.36
CA TYR A 92 -3.96 32.05 -18.49
C TYR A 92 -3.45 30.71 -17.96
N GLY A 93 -2.16 30.41 -18.14
CA GLY A 93 -1.54 29.21 -17.59
C GLY A 93 -1.66 29.17 -16.06
N THR A 94 -1.43 30.31 -15.40
CA THR A 94 -1.60 30.46 -13.95
C THR A 94 -3.05 30.30 -13.51
N LEU A 95 -4.02 30.76 -14.31
CA LEU A 95 -5.44 30.55 -14.04
C LEU A 95 -5.82 29.06 -14.14
N LEU A 96 -5.30 28.33 -15.13
CA LEU A 96 -5.50 26.88 -15.25
C LEU A 96 -4.94 26.13 -14.03
N TRP A 97 -3.82 26.59 -13.48
CA TRP A 97 -3.29 26.09 -12.20
C TRP A 97 -4.17 26.45 -11.01
N GLY A 98 -4.69 27.68 -10.95
CA GLY A 98 -5.51 28.17 -9.84
C GLY A 98 -6.92 27.55 -9.75
N LEU A 99 -7.42 26.98 -10.86
CA LEU A 99 -8.71 26.26 -10.89
C LEU A 99 -8.63 24.83 -10.31
N ASP A 100 -7.46 24.41 -9.83
CA ASP A 100 -7.21 23.04 -9.35
C ASP A 100 -7.25 22.95 -7.82
N ALA A 101 -8.33 22.39 -7.29
CA ALA A 101 -8.37 21.88 -5.93
C ALA A 101 -8.97 20.48 -5.95
N PRO A 102 -8.31 19.44 -5.41
CA PRO A 102 -6.87 19.22 -5.19
C PRO A 102 -6.20 18.58 -6.42
N GLY A 103 -4.97 19.00 -6.78
CA GLY A 103 -4.25 18.51 -7.97
C GLY A 103 -3.85 17.03 -7.96
N TYR A 104 -4.18 16.31 -6.90
CA TYR A 104 -4.00 14.87 -6.77
C TYR A 104 -5.27 14.24 -6.20
N ILE A 105 -5.63 13.09 -6.76
CA ILE A 105 -6.61 12.17 -6.19
C ILE A 105 -5.89 10.93 -5.70
N LEU A 106 -6.30 10.42 -4.55
CA LEU A 106 -5.93 9.09 -4.11
C LEU A 106 -6.73 8.10 -4.95
N LYS A 107 -6.02 7.21 -5.65
CA LYS A 107 -6.63 6.10 -6.36
C LYS A 107 -6.13 4.80 -5.73
N SER A 108 -7.06 3.97 -5.28
CA SER A 108 -6.77 2.58 -4.91
C SER A 108 -6.44 1.77 -6.17
N GLU A 109 -5.33 1.04 -6.13
CA GLU A 109 -4.96 0.07 -7.14
C GLU A 109 -4.57 -1.25 -6.47
N HIS A 110 -4.92 -2.37 -7.10
CA HIS A 110 -4.55 -3.70 -6.64
C HIS A 110 -3.22 -4.08 -7.29
N VAL A 111 -2.21 -4.33 -6.45
CA VAL A 111 -0.85 -4.68 -6.90
C VAL A 111 -0.36 -5.91 -6.17
N ASN A 112 0.51 -6.71 -6.80
CA ASN A 112 1.14 -7.83 -6.11
C ASN A 112 2.14 -7.31 -5.08
N ALA A 113 2.21 -7.96 -3.91
CA ALA A 113 3.11 -7.53 -2.85
C ALA A 113 4.59 -7.58 -3.25
N SER A 114 4.96 -8.43 -4.21
CA SER A 114 6.30 -8.49 -4.80
C SER A 114 6.75 -7.18 -5.47
N GLN A 115 5.82 -6.36 -5.96
CA GLN A 115 6.14 -5.06 -6.54
C GLN A 115 6.63 -4.05 -5.48
N LEU A 116 6.27 -4.27 -4.21
CA LEU A 116 6.67 -3.42 -3.09
C LEU A 116 7.83 -3.99 -2.27
N ASN A 117 8.51 -5.04 -2.75
CA ASN A 117 9.55 -5.72 -1.98
C ASN A 117 10.70 -4.79 -1.55
N GLY A 118 11.09 -3.82 -2.39
CA GLY A 118 12.11 -2.82 -2.03
C GLY A 118 11.71 -1.88 -0.86
N SER A 119 10.42 -1.81 -0.57
CA SER A 119 9.85 -1.02 0.53
C SER A 119 9.54 -1.86 1.76
N LEU A 120 9.74 -3.18 1.73
CA LEU A 120 9.60 -4.03 2.91
C LEU A 120 10.62 -3.62 3.98
N LEU A 121 10.26 -3.74 5.25
CA LEU A 121 11.22 -3.60 6.34
C LEU A 121 12.18 -4.79 6.32
N GLU A 122 13.45 -4.57 6.69
CA GLU A 122 14.46 -5.63 6.80
C GLU A 122 14.11 -6.64 7.91
N SER A 123 13.45 -6.17 8.96
CA SER A 123 12.93 -7.00 10.05
C SER A 123 11.50 -6.58 10.36
N PRO A 124 10.51 -7.05 9.58
CA PRO A 124 9.11 -6.73 9.83
C PRO A 124 8.67 -7.33 11.16
N SER A 125 7.76 -6.67 11.88
CA SER A 125 7.20 -7.26 13.10
C SER A 125 6.47 -8.54 12.72
N TYR A 126 6.71 -9.68 13.37
CA TYR A 126 5.90 -10.87 13.07
C TYR A 126 4.66 -10.97 13.98
N ILE A 127 4.60 -10.18 15.06
CA ILE A 127 3.51 -10.22 16.05
C ILE A 127 2.62 -8.98 15.92
N ASN A 128 1.32 -9.20 15.93
CA ASN A 128 0.29 -8.18 16.03
C ASN A 128 -0.69 -8.46 17.17
N TYR A 129 -1.35 -7.41 17.61
CA TYR A 129 -2.26 -7.44 18.75
C TYR A 129 -3.64 -6.96 18.35
N LEU A 130 -4.66 -7.71 18.74
CA LEU A 130 -6.05 -7.37 18.51
C LEU A 130 -6.78 -7.30 19.86
N ASN A 131 -7.07 -6.07 20.29
CA ASN A 131 -7.87 -5.83 21.48
C ASN A 131 -9.34 -5.74 21.11
N LEU A 132 -10.13 -6.72 21.53
CA LEU A 132 -11.56 -6.72 21.32
C LEU A 132 -12.27 -6.06 22.50
N ARG A 133 -13.19 -5.16 22.18
CA ARG A 133 -14.08 -4.53 23.15
C ARG A 133 -15.47 -4.37 22.52
N PRO A 134 -16.56 -4.62 23.26
CA PRO A 134 -17.92 -4.58 22.71
C PRO A 134 -18.24 -3.26 21.99
N GLU A 135 -17.71 -2.13 22.47
CA GLU A 135 -18.06 -0.79 21.96
C GLU A 135 -17.44 -0.45 20.61
N ILE A 136 -16.40 -1.17 20.17
CA ILE A 136 -15.59 -0.82 18.99
C ILE A 136 -15.47 -1.95 17.96
N LEU A 137 -16.27 -3.02 18.08
CA LEU A 137 -16.19 -4.19 17.18
C LEU A 137 -16.35 -3.81 15.70
N SER A 138 -17.26 -2.87 15.39
CA SER A 138 -17.47 -2.38 14.02
C SER A 138 -16.27 -1.62 13.46
N THR A 139 -15.62 -0.79 14.29
CA THR A 139 -14.39 -0.08 13.90
C THR A 139 -13.22 -1.04 13.71
N ILE A 140 -13.11 -2.04 14.58
CA ILE A 140 -12.09 -3.09 14.46
C ILE A 140 -12.25 -3.85 13.14
N GLU A 141 -13.47 -4.23 12.78
CA GLU A 141 -13.73 -4.98 11.55
C GLU A 141 -13.30 -4.24 10.28
N GLN A 142 -13.46 -2.91 10.25
CA GLN A 142 -13.03 -2.04 9.14
C GLN A 142 -11.51 -1.83 9.12
N THR A 143 -10.87 -1.78 10.29
CA THR A 143 -9.43 -1.52 10.42
C THR A 143 -8.57 -2.78 10.51
N LEU A 144 -9.19 -3.96 10.51
CA LEU A 144 -8.52 -5.25 10.63
C LEU A 144 -7.37 -5.46 9.60
N PRO A 145 -7.55 -5.13 8.30
CA PRO A 145 -6.45 -5.16 7.34
C PRO A 145 -5.23 -4.31 7.73
N SER A 146 -5.48 -3.12 8.28
CA SER A 146 -4.43 -2.20 8.71
C SER A 146 -3.75 -2.67 10.00
N ILE A 147 -4.51 -3.24 10.94
CA ILE A 147 -3.97 -3.81 12.19
C ILE A 147 -3.06 -5.00 11.86
N ILE A 148 -3.54 -5.96 11.06
CA ILE A 148 -2.75 -7.15 10.67
C ILE A 148 -1.64 -6.78 9.68
N GLY A 149 -1.75 -5.66 8.96
CA GLY A 149 -0.74 -5.16 8.02
C GLY A 149 0.32 -4.26 8.64
N ALA A 150 0.16 -3.86 9.90
CA ALA A 150 1.05 -2.90 10.55
C ALA A 150 2.51 -3.38 10.53
N ASN A 151 3.47 -2.45 10.40
CA ASN A 151 4.91 -2.74 10.47
C ASN A 151 5.41 -3.83 9.48
N LEU A 152 4.83 -3.90 8.29
CA LEU A 152 5.37 -4.70 7.16
C LEU A 152 6.32 -3.89 6.28
N TYR A 153 5.89 -2.68 5.91
CA TYR A 153 6.59 -1.80 4.99
C TYR A 153 7.15 -0.56 5.68
N LYS A 154 8.13 0.08 5.04
CA LYS A 154 8.72 1.35 5.46
C LYS A 154 7.63 2.45 5.55
N PRO A 155 7.76 3.42 6.47
CA PRO A 155 6.86 4.55 6.55
C PRO A 155 6.73 5.27 5.20
N GLY A 156 5.50 5.68 4.83
CA GLY A 156 5.22 6.36 3.57
C GLY A 156 4.53 5.49 2.51
N VAL A 157 4.52 4.16 2.68
CA VAL A 157 3.71 3.26 1.83
C VAL A 157 2.28 3.23 2.38
N ASN A 158 1.33 3.81 1.63
CA ASN A 158 -0.09 3.75 1.97
C ASN A 158 -0.71 2.51 1.33
N PHE A 159 -0.82 1.43 2.10
CA PHE A 159 -1.40 0.16 1.66
C PHE A 159 -2.37 -0.41 2.69
N SER A 160 -3.23 -1.29 2.23
CA SER A 160 -4.08 -2.15 3.02
C SER A 160 -3.85 -3.60 2.60
N LEU A 161 -3.72 -4.51 3.57
CA LEU A 161 -3.66 -5.94 3.27
C LEU A 161 -5.00 -6.39 2.67
N THR A 162 -4.96 -7.20 1.62
CA THR A 162 -6.15 -7.90 1.17
C THR A 162 -6.14 -9.33 1.72
N ALA A 163 -7.33 -9.95 1.79
CA ALA A 163 -7.47 -11.37 2.11
C ALA A 163 -7.25 -12.27 0.88
N GLU A 164 -6.79 -11.71 -0.24
CA GLU A 164 -6.59 -12.43 -1.50
C GLU A 164 -5.19 -13.06 -1.52
N VAL A 165 -5.13 -14.35 -1.20
CA VAL A 165 -3.89 -15.13 -1.14
C VAL A 165 -4.03 -16.41 -1.96
N VAL A 166 -3.05 -16.66 -2.82
CA VAL A 166 -2.95 -17.94 -3.56
C VAL A 166 -2.36 -19.01 -2.64
N ARG A 167 -3.23 -19.67 -1.86
CA ARG A 167 -2.82 -20.59 -0.78
C ARG A 167 -2.07 -21.84 -1.27
N GLY A 168 -2.41 -22.35 -2.45
CA GLY A 168 -1.93 -23.66 -2.90
C GLY A 168 -2.67 -24.80 -2.21
N HIS A 169 -2.00 -25.93 -1.99
CA HIS A 169 -2.57 -27.10 -1.31
C HIS A 169 -1.56 -27.72 -0.34
N GLY A 170 -2.07 -28.29 0.77
CA GLY A 170 -1.28 -29.06 1.71
C GLY A 170 -1.09 -30.49 1.21
N GLU A 171 0.16 -30.97 1.22
CA GLU A 171 0.49 -32.35 0.91
C GLU A 171 0.80 -33.11 2.21
N TYR A 172 -0.04 -34.10 2.51
CA TYR A 172 0.12 -34.99 3.65
C TYR A 172 0.40 -36.42 3.16
N THR A 173 0.98 -37.23 4.05
CA THR A 173 1.25 -38.65 3.78
C THR A 173 0.54 -39.54 4.80
N LYS A 174 0.62 -40.85 4.57
CA LYS A 174 0.11 -41.84 5.53
C LYS A 174 1.01 -41.91 6.76
N SER A 175 0.39 -42.19 7.90
CA SER A 175 1.09 -42.37 9.17
C SER A 175 2.16 -43.47 9.09
N THR A 176 3.39 -43.17 9.52
CA THR A 176 4.45 -44.18 9.73
C THR A 176 4.24 -44.96 11.02
N ASN A 177 3.58 -44.34 12.02
CA ASN A 177 3.21 -44.96 13.28
C ASN A 177 1.72 -44.71 13.63
N PRO A 178 0.82 -45.66 13.31
CA PRO A 178 -0.62 -45.52 13.55
C PRO A 178 -1.02 -45.39 15.03
N ARG A 179 -0.11 -45.74 15.95
CA ARG A 179 -0.32 -45.62 17.40
C ARG A 179 0.13 -44.27 17.94
N ALA A 180 0.78 -43.43 17.13
CA ALA A 180 1.18 -42.11 17.55
C ALA A 180 -0.04 -41.18 17.67
N ASN A 181 0.12 -40.16 18.51
CA ASN A 181 -0.91 -39.14 18.78
C ASN A 181 -1.36 -38.43 17.49
N GLY A 182 -2.50 -37.74 17.55
CA GLY A 182 -3.09 -37.01 16.43
C GLY A 182 -2.12 -36.03 15.76
N ARG A 183 -1.46 -36.49 14.69
CA ARG A 183 -0.37 -35.82 13.98
C ARG A 183 -0.75 -35.59 12.51
N VAL A 184 -0.27 -34.49 11.94
CA VAL A 184 -0.22 -34.28 10.48
C VAL A 184 1.10 -34.85 9.98
N TRP A 185 1.05 -35.89 9.14
CA TRP A 185 2.22 -36.58 8.61
C TRP A 185 2.66 -35.95 7.28
N LEU A 186 3.95 -35.63 7.16
CA LEU A 186 4.49 -34.83 6.06
C LEU A 186 5.42 -35.63 5.13
N ASP A 187 6.12 -36.64 5.66
CA ASP A 187 6.98 -37.51 4.86
C ASP A 187 6.99 -38.98 5.33
N SER A 188 7.61 -39.83 4.52
CA SER A 188 7.72 -41.27 4.80
C SER A 188 8.79 -41.62 5.84
N GLU A 189 9.54 -40.64 6.35
CA GLU A 189 10.61 -40.82 7.34
C GLU A 189 10.17 -40.46 8.76
N GLY A 190 8.92 -40.00 8.93
CA GLY A 190 8.31 -39.69 10.22
C GLY A 190 8.17 -38.21 10.53
N LEU A 191 8.52 -37.30 9.59
CA LEU A 191 8.30 -35.87 9.78
C LEU A 191 6.81 -35.61 9.98
N SER A 192 6.46 -35.05 11.14
CA SER A 192 5.08 -34.79 11.49
C SER A 192 4.94 -33.65 12.49
N VAL A 193 3.75 -33.05 12.52
CA VAL A 193 3.42 -31.95 13.45
C VAL A 193 2.19 -32.33 14.26
N SER A 194 2.22 -32.11 15.58
CA SER A 194 1.05 -32.26 16.45
C SER A 194 0.81 -31.03 17.31
N VAL A 195 -0.40 -30.95 17.85
CA VAL A 195 -0.70 -30.11 19.01
C VAL A 195 0.11 -30.51 20.24
N ASP A 196 0.11 -29.65 21.26
CA ASP A 196 0.80 -29.88 22.53
C ASP A 196 0.16 -31.01 23.35
N ASN A 197 0.99 -32.00 23.71
CA ASN A 197 0.60 -33.14 24.53
C ASN A 197 0.91 -32.95 26.04
N ASN A 198 1.65 -31.91 26.43
CA ASN A 198 2.04 -31.66 27.83
C ASN A 198 0.86 -31.28 28.72
N CYS A 199 -0.28 -30.89 28.14
CA CYS A 199 -1.50 -30.61 28.89
C CYS A 199 -2.03 -31.83 29.68
N MET A 200 -1.57 -33.05 29.37
CA MET A 200 -1.99 -34.30 30.02
C MET A 200 -1.05 -34.75 31.14
N THR A 201 0.13 -34.16 31.25
CA THR A 201 1.19 -34.62 32.14
C THR A 201 1.48 -33.57 33.21
N SER A 202 1.57 -34.02 34.47
CA SER A 202 2.07 -33.21 35.57
C SER A 202 3.06 -34.01 36.40
N TYR A 203 3.69 -33.39 37.38
CA TYR A 203 4.53 -34.06 38.35
C TYR A 203 4.36 -33.41 39.72
N MET A 204 4.77 -34.11 40.77
CA MET A 204 5.01 -33.53 42.08
C MET A 204 6.36 -34.00 42.59
N THR A 205 6.99 -33.21 43.44
CA THR A 205 8.17 -33.66 44.17
C THR A 205 7.70 -34.21 45.51
N ASP A 206 8.12 -35.44 45.86
CA ASP A 206 7.84 -36.00 47.17
C ASP A 206 8.75 -35.42 48.26
N ASP A 207 8.51 -35.79 49.52
CA ASP A 207 9.28 -35.33 50.68
C ASP A 207 10.78 -35.74 50.61
N THR A 208 11.12 -36.70 49.74
CA THR A 208 12.50 -37.16 49.52
C THR A 208 13.19 -36.50 48.32
N GLY A 209 12.50 -35.61 47.61
CA GLY A 209 13.02 -34.93 46.43
C GLY A 209 12.82 -35.69 45.12
N HIS A 210 12.11 -36.82 45.11
CA HIS A 210 11.85 -37.57 43.89
C HIS A 210 10.63 -37.04 43.14
N LEU A 211 10.72 -37.02 41.82
CA LEU A 211 9.62 -36.64 40.93
C LEU A 211 8.64 -37.81 40.77
N ILE A 212 7.40 -37.60 41.20
CA ILE A 212 6.27 -38.51 40.97
C ILE A 212 5.46 -37.95 39.80
N PRO A 213 5.39 -38.66 38.65
CA PRO A 213 4.61 -38.21 37.52
C PRO A 213 3.12 -38.49 37.70
N LEU A 214 2.28 -37.57 37.24
CA LEU A 214 0.87 -37.76 36.97
C LEU A 214 0.70 -37.84 35.45
N VAL A 215 0.33 -39.02 34.97
CA VAL A 215 -0.03 -39.25 33.56
C VAL A 215 -1.47 -39.71 33.52
N CYS A 216 -2.34 -38.94 32.87
CA CYS A 216 -3.72 -39.34 32.76
C CYS A 216 -3.89 -40.47 31.75
N PRO A 217 -4.67 -41.52 32.09
CA PRO A 217 -4.82 -42.68 31.23
C PRO A 217 -5.48 -42.25 29.92
N MET A 218 -4.82 -42.59 28.82
CA MET A 218 -5.33 -42.35 27.47
C MET A 218 -6.15 -43.55 27.01
N LYS A 219 -7.29 -43.27 26.38
CA LYS A 219 -8.12 -44.25 25.71
C LYS A 219 -8.23 -43.86 24.24
N THR A 220 -7.88 -44.79 23.35
CA THR A 220 -8.12 -44.62 21.93
C THR A 220 -9.61 -44.78 21.65
N LEU A 221 -10.24 -43.77 21.02
CA LEU A 221 -11.67 -43.75 20.79
C LEU A 221 -12.10 -44.59 19.58
N ASN A 222 -11.27 -44.62 18.53
CA ASN A 222 -11.53 -45.28 17.25
C ASN A 222 -10.24 -45.94 16.72
N GLU A 223 -10.29 -46.65 15.58
CA GLU A 223 -9.08 -47.01 14.81
C GLU A 223 -8.35 -45.78 14.24
N SER A 224 -8.97 -44.60 14.31
CA SER A 224 -8.36 -43.31 14.02
C SER A 224 -7.48 -42.85 15.18
N SER A 225 -6.44 -42.07 14.87
CA SER A 225 -5.44 -41.47 15.77
C SER A 225 -6.01 -40.41 16.75
N THR A 226 -7.14 -40.72 17.38
CA THR A 226 -7.84 -39.88 18.35
C THR A 226 -7.79 -40.51 19.75
N PHE A 227 -7.28 -39.74 20.69
CA PHE A 227 -7.07 -40.13 22.08
C PHE A 227 -7.94 -39.27 22.98
N GLU A 228 -8.71 -39.90 23.87
CA GLU A 228 -9.40 -39.25 24.99
C GLU A 228 -8.60 -39.49 26.27
N PHE A 229 -8.53 -38.50 27.15
CA PHE A 229 -8.02 -38.66 28.50
C PHE A 229 -9.03 -38.10 29.50
N ASP A 230 -9.10 -38.73 30.68
CA ASP A 230 -10.06 -38.39 31.72
C ASP A 230 -9.52 -38.83 33.08
N CYS A 231 -9.31 -37.90 34.02
CA CYS A 231 -8.69 -38.21 35.29
C CYS A 231 -9.02 -37.21 36.41
N PHE A 232 -9.11 -37.74 37.63
CA PHE A 232 -9.17 -36.98 38.88
C PHE A 232 -7.85 -37.15 39.62
N PHE A 233 -7.33 -36.07 40.19
CA PHE A 233 -6.01 -36.08 40.82
C PHE A 233 -5.94 -35.14 42.03
N ASN A 234 -4.90 -35.32 42.84
CA ASN A 234 -4.67 -34.49 44.02
C ASN A 234 -4.22 -33.07 43.62
N ASN A 235 -4.64 -32.08 44.39
CA ASN A 235 -4.35 -30.67 44.15
C ASN A 235 -2.84 -30.35 44.23
N THR A 236 -2.03 -31.21 44.84
CA THR A 236 -0.56 -31.14 44.86
C THR A 236 0.08 -31.22 43.47
N PHE A 237 -0.60 -31.80 42.48
CA PHE A 237 -0.13 -31.88 41.08
C PHE A 237 -0.52 -30.67 40.23
N VAL A 238 -1.26 -29.69 40.77
CA VAL A 238 -1.74 -28.52 40.03
C VAL A 238 -0.63 -27.51 39.68
N PRO A 239 0.36 -27.21 40.55
CA PRO A 239 1.31 -26.12 40.28
C PRO A 239 2.04 -26.24 38.94
N PRO A 240 2.57 -27.40 38.52
CA PRO A 240 3.18 -27.52 37.19
C PRO A 240 2.19 -27.30 36.05
N LEU A 241 0.94 -27.79 36.16
CA LEU A 241 -0.10 -27.60 35.14
C LEU A 241 -0.45 -26.13 34.93
N LEU A 242 -0.34 -25.29 35.97
CA LEU A 242 -0.54 -23.84 35.85
C LEU A 242 0.58 -23.14 35.07
N THR A 243 1.76 -23.76 34.98
CA THR A 243 2.90 -23.20 34.23
C THR A 243 2.99 -23.72 32.79
N VAL A 244 2.23 -24.77 32.44
CA VAL A 244 2.15 -25.29 31.07
C VAL A 244 1.50 -24.23 30.18
N GLN A 245 2.19 -23.89 29.11
CA GLN A 245 1.73 -22.90 28.13
C GLN A 245 0.97 -23.58 27.00
N SER A 246 -0.27 -23.15 26.74
CA SER A 246 -1.02 -23.64 25.57
C SER A 246 -0.47 -23.08 24.26
N GLY A 247 -0.63 -23.82 23.16
CA GLY A 247 -0.24 -23.37 21.82
C GLY A 247 1.26 -23.48 21.55
N GLN A 248 1.81 -24.67 21.78
CA GLN A 248 3.19 -25.02 21.48
C GLN A 248 3.20 -26.25 20.56
N PRO A 249 3.10 -26.07 19.23
CA PRO A 249 3.18 -27.18 18.29
C PRO A 249 4.44 -28.01 18.51
N ILE A 250 4.32 -29.32 18.33
CA ILE A 250 5.43 -30.26 18.41
C ILE A 250 5.79 -30.70 17.00
N VAL A 251 7.05 -30.53 16.63
CA VAL A 251 7.64 -31.07 15.40
C VAL A 251 8.41 -32.33 15.75
N TYR A 252 8.02 -33.42 15.11
CA TYR A 252 8.75 -34.68 15.11
C TYR A 252 9.51 -34.74 13.80
N TRP A 253 10.84 -34.77 13.88
CA TRP A 253 11.68 -34.63 12.69
C TRP A 253 11.85 -35.93 11.91
N ASP A 254 11.91 -37.07 12.59
CA ASP A 254 11.87 -38.41 11.99
C ASP A 254 11.53 -39.48 13.04
N ASP A 255 11.24 -40.70 12.56
CA ASP A 255 10.89 -41.85 13.40
C ASP A 255 12.03 -42.29 14.34
N VAL A 256 13.29 -41.95 14.02
CA VAL A 256 14.45 -42.34 14.85
C VAL A 256 14.55 -41.40 16.05
N SER A 257 14.49 -40.09 15.81
CA SER A 257 14.55 -39.07 16.86
C SER A 257 13.30 -39.09 17.74
N ASP A 258 12.12 -39.40 17.19
CA ASP A 258 10.87 -39.56 17.94
C ASP A 258 10.98 -40.70 18.98
N ARG A 259 11.65 -41.83 18.64
CA ARG A 259 11.88 -42.93 19.58
C ARG A 259 12.85 -42.59 20.72
N GLU A 260 13.69 -41.57 20.53
CA GLU A 260 14.63 -41.07 21.54
C GLU A 260 14.06 -39.88 22.33
N ASP A 261 12.76 -39.59 22.16
CA ASP A 261 12.06 -38.44 22.70
C ASP A 261 12.72 -37.08 22.33
N ASP A 262 13.34 -37.00 21.15
CA ASP A 262 13.95 -35.79 20.59
C ASP A 262 12.99 -35.13 19.58
N SER A 263 11.84 -34.71 20.11
CA SER A 263 10.86 -33.87 19.43
C SER A 263 11.00 -32.41 19.88
N ARG A 264 10.62 -31.47 19.01
CA ARG A 264 10.86 -30.04 19.26
C ARG A 264 9.58 -29.25 19.34
N TYR A 265 9.45 -28.52 20.44
CA TYR A 265 8.35 -27.58 20.64
C TYR A 265 8.66 -26.25 19.96
N LEU A 266 7.70 -25.73 19.22
CA LEU A 266 7.69 -24.35 18.79
C LEU A 266 7.27 -23.49 19.97
N LYS A 267 8.26 -23.09 20.78
CA LYS A 267 8.02 -22.25 21.95
C LYS A 267 7.99 -20.78 21.53
N PRO A 268 6.95 -20.04 21.94
CA PRO A 268 6.96 -18.59 21.84
C PRO A 268 8.14 -18.02 22.60
N ASP A 269 9.00 -17.26 21.91
CA ASP A 269 10.12 -16.58 22.55
C ASP A 269 9.61 -15.62 23.63
N ARG A 270 10.09 -15.79 24.87
CA ARG A 270 9.71 -14.97 26.02
C ARG A 270 10.07 -13.49 25.84
N LYS A 271 11.11 -13.18 25.07
CA LYS A 271 11.55 -11.78 24.87
C LYS A 271 10.64 -11.02 23.91
N ARG A 272 10.08 -11.71 22.91
CA ARG A 272 9.35 -11.08 21.80
C ARG A 272 7.86 -11.39 21.80
N ASN A 273 7.49 -12.62 22.15
CA ASN A 273 6.12 -13.12 22.07
C ASN A 273 5.46 -13.14 23.44
N ILE A 274 4.55 -12.19 23.68
CA ILE A 274 3.82 -12.08 24.95
C ILE A 274 2.92 -13.30 25.20
N TRP A 275 2.63 -14.14 24.20
CA TRP A 275 1.95 -15.41 24.40
C TRP A 275 2.71 -16.33 25.35
N ALA A 276 4.03 -16.18 25.48
CA ALA A 276 4.82 -16.86 26.51
C ALA A 276 4.28 -16.62 27.93
N SER A 277 3.69 -15.44 28.18
CA SER A 277 3.00 -15.12 29.44
C SER A 277 1.50 -15.36 29.35
N PHE A 278 0.83 -14.91 28.28
CA PHE A 278 -0.62 -15.06 28.13
C PHE A 278 -1.07 -16.52 28.01
N GLY A 279 -0.26 -17.38 27.41
CA GLY A 279 -0.51 -18.81 27.28
C GLY A 279 -0.37 -19.58 28.60
N GLN A 280 0.33 -19.03 29.59
CA GLN A 280 0.43 -19.59 30.96
C GLN A 280 -0.63 -18.99 31.92
N GLY A 281 -0.97 -17.70 31.76
CA GLY A 281 -1.79 -16.91 32.69
C GLY A 281 -3.29 -17.20 32.71
N GLY A 282 -4.08 -16.29 33.32
CA GLY A 282 -5.49 -16.51 33.71
C GLY A 282 -6.56 -15.62 33.07
N GLY A 283 -6.33 -15.04 31.89
CA GLY A 283 -7.34 -14.26 31.13
C GLY A 283 -7.85 -14.99 29.88
N THR A 284 -9.04 -14.70 29.37
CA THR A 284 -9.50 -15.32 28.11
C THR A 284 -8.81 -14.67 26.91
N ALA A 285 -8.13 -15.48 26.08
CA ALA A 285 -7.37 -15.01 24.93
C ALA A 285 -7.20 -16.08 23.85
N THR A 286 -6.93 -15.64 22.63
CA THR A 286 -6.66 -16.51 21.47
C THR A 286 -5.37 -16.08 20.78
N MET A 287 -4.51 -17.04 20.47
CA MET A 287 -3.38 -16.86 19.57
C MET A 287 -3.69 -17.52 18.23
N LYS A 288 -3.44 -16.80 17.15
CA LYS A 288 -3.33 -17.36 15.81
C LYS A 288 -1.89 -17.22 15.36
N GLN A 289 -1.29 -18.29 14.87
CA GLN A 289 0.06 -18.22 14.31
C GLN A 289 0.15 -18.96 12.99
N VAL A 290 0.90 -18.39 12.05
CA VAL A 290 1.29 -19.05 10.81
C VAL A 290 2.77 -19.36 10.94
N PHE A 291 3.11 -20.63 10.79
CA PHE A 291 4.49 -21.09 10.85
C PHE A 291 4.81 -22.04 9.71
N THR A 292 6.08 -22.16 9.36
CA THR A 292 6.56 -23.10 8.37
C THR A 292 7.56 -24.08 8.98
N VAL A 293 7.53 -25.32 8.51
CA VAL A 293 8.50 -26.36 8.83
C VAL A 293 9.17 -26.78 7.54
N THR A 294 10.50 -26.63 7.49
CA THR A 294 11.30 -26.93 6.31
C THR A 294 12.33 -28.01 6.62
N ARG A 295 12.28 -29.10 5.85
CA ARG A 295 13.25 -30.21 5.91
C ARG A 295 13.76 -30.50 4.50
N GLY A 296 15.08 -30.45 4.33
CA GLY A 296 15.68 -30.53 3.00
C GLY A 296 15.11 -29.44 2.09
N MET A 297 14.66 -29.81 0.88
CA MET A 297 14.06 -28.86 -0.07
C MET A 297 12.54 -28.71 0.08
N ARG A 298 11.92 -29.30 1.12
CA ARG A 298 10.46 -29.32 1.29
C ARG A 298 10.05 -28.42 2.43
N ARG A 299 9.12 -27.49 2.15
CA ARG A 299 8.55 -26.55 3.11
C ARG A 299 7.05 -26.77 3.24
N HIS A 300 6.58 -26.89 4.48
CA HIS A 300 5.17 -27.05 4.84
C HIS A 300 4.72 -25.85 5.67
N THR A 301 3.61 -25.22 5.29
CA THR A 301 3.04 -24.05 5.98
C THR A 301 1.79 -24.44 6.74
N PHE A 302 1.73 -24.07 8.01
CA PHE A 302 0.62 -24.34 8.90
C PHE A 302 0.00 -23.05 9.41
N ILE A 303 -1.30 -23.11 9.68
CA ILE A 303 -1.97 -22.15 10.54
C ILE A 303 -2.41 -22.85 11.82
N GLU A 304 -2.06 -22.27 12.96
CA GLU A 304 -2.50 -22.70 14.26
C GLU A 304 -3.43 -21.65 14.88
N THR A 305 -4.52 -22.11 15.46
CA THR A 305 -5.36 -21.32 16.35
C THR A 305 -5.38 -21.99 17.72
N THR A 306 -4.90 -21.28 18.75
CA THR A 306 -4.98 -21.68 20.15
C THR A 306 -5.87 -20.70 20.90
N SER A 307 -7.01 -21.16 21.40
CA SER A 307 -7.91 -20.40 22.26
C SER A 307 -7.84 -20.91 23.69
N ARG A 308 -7.76 -20.00 24.66
CA ARG A 308 -7.79 -20.30 26.09
C ARG A 308 -8.90 -19.49 26.75
N PHE A 309 -9.86 -20.19 27.36
CA PHE A 309 -10.95 -19.61 28.13
C PHE A 309 -10.74 -19.95 29.60
N THR A 310 -10.91 -18.97 30.48
CA THR A 310 -10.76 -19.21 31.92
C THR A 310 -11.89 -18.61 32.72
N MET A 311 -12.23 -19.26 33.83
CA MET A 311 -13.13 -18.74 34.85
C MET A 311 -12.48 -19.02 36.22
N LEU A 312 -12.47 -18.04 37.13
CA LEU A 312 -11.74 -18.13 38.39
C LEU A 312 -12.63 -17.74 39.56
N THR A 313 -12.51 -18.47 40.67
CA THR A 313 -13.22 -18.17 41.91
C THR A 313 -12.26 -18.05 43.09
N GLN A 314 -12.69 -17.30 44.09
CA GLN A 314 -11.94 -17.08 45.33
C GLN A 314 -11.80 -18.39 46.14
N PRO A 315 -10.78 -18.48 46.99
CA PRO A 315 -10.60 -19.64 47.84
C PRO A 315 -11.85 -19.93 48.67
N ARG A 316 -12.21 -21.22 48.77
CA ARG A 316 -13.38 -21.74 49.50
C ARG A 316 -14.76 -21.32 48.95
N VAL A 317 -14.81 -20.58 47.85
CA VAL A 317 -16.06 -20.26 47.16
C VAL A 317 -16.20 -21.20 45.96
N PRO A 318 -17.08 -22.22 46.02
CA PRO A 318 -17.28 -23.12 44.89
C PRO A 318 -17.91 -22.39 43.70
N PHE A 319 -17.62 -22.86 42.49
CA PHE A 319 -18.39 -22.46 41.32
C PHE A 319 -19.83 -22.94 41.45
N THR A 320 -20.76 -22.09 41.05
CA THR A 320 -22.17 -22.45 40.99
C THR A 320 -22.40 -23.35 39.76
N THR A 321 -23.30 -24.31 39.90
CA THR A 321 -23.64 -25.26 38.83
C THR A 321 -24.04 -24.54 37.53
N GLY A 322 -24.84 -23.47 37.64
CA GLY A 322 -25.31 -22.70 36.48
C GLY A 322 -24.20 -21.97 35.73
N GLU A 323 -23.22 -21.41 36.43
CA GLU A 323 -22.11 -20.71 35.78
C GLU A 323 -21.14 -21.68 35.09
N VAL A 324 -20.94 -22.87 35.65
CA VAL A 324 -20.13 -23.92 34.99
C VAL A 324 -20.81 -24.42 33.72
N ASP A 325 -22.11 -24.73 33.77
CA ASP A 325 -22.86 -25.18 32.60
C ASP A 325 -22.90 -24.11 31.49
N ASP A 326 -23.20 -22.85 31.85
CA ASP A 326 -23.20 -21.74 30.89
C ASP A 326 -21.81 -21.54 30.26
N PHE A 327 -20.74 -21.54 31.06
CA PHE A 327 -19.38 -21.38 30.56
C PHE A 327 -18.97 -22.49 29.58
N LEU A 328 -19.31 -23.75 29.88
CA LEU A 328 -19.05 -24.89 28.99
C LEU A 328 -19.81 -24.77 27.67
N ARG A 329 -21.10 -24.40 27.71
CA ARG A 329 -21.93 -24.26 26.51
C ARG A 329 -21.50 -23.06 25.67
N ARG A 330 -21.16 -21.96 26.31
CA ARG A 330 -20.71 -20.71 25.67
C ARG A 330 -19.42 -20.91 24.88
N THR A 331 -18.46 -21.62 25.46
CA THR A 331 -17.14 -21.88 24.85
C THR A 331 -17.16 -23.01 23.82
N TRP A 332 -18.19 -23.86 23.83
CA TRP A 332 -18.31 -24.98 22.90
C TRP A 332 -18.64 -24.55 21.47
N SER A 333 -19.68 -23.73 21.29
CA SER A 333 -20.10 -23.26 19.97
C SER A 333 -20.93 -21.98 20.09
N VAL A 334 -20.89 -21.17 19.03
CA VAL A 334 -21.82 -20.05 18.85
C VAL A 334 -23.20 -20.51 18.36
N ASN A 335 -23.30 -21.73 17.83
CA ASN A 335 -24.52 -22.31 17.29
C ASN A 335 -25.38 -22.92 18.41
N ALA A 336 -26.63 -22.47 18.55
CA ALA A 336 -27.52 -22.91 19.61
C ALA A 336 -27.78 -24.43 19.59
N THR A 337 -27.83 -25.07 18.42
CA THR A 337 -28.11 -26.52 18.32
C THR A 337 -26.93 -27.38 18.76
N GLU A 338 -25.70 -26.87 18.67
CA GLU A 338 -24.49 -27.57 19.09
C GLU A 338 -24.22 -27.46 20.59
N ARG A 339 -24.84 -26.47 21.25
CA ARG A 339 -24.69 -26.22 22.70
C ARG A 339 -25.31 -27.31 23.58
N ASP A 340 -26.12 -28.21 23.03
CA ASP A 340 -26.75 -29.32 23.76
C ASP A 340 -26.01 -30.66 23.61
N ALA A 341 -24.72 -30.62 23.27
CA ALA A 341 -23.92 -31.83 23.11
C ALA A 341 -23.84 -32.66 24.41
N PRO A 342 -24.12 -33.99 24.39
CA PRO A 342 -24.12 -34.83 25.59
C PRO A 342 -22.80 -34.84 26.38
N ILE A 343 -21.68 -34.60 25.68
CA ILE A 343 -20.35 -34.52 26.29
C ILE A 343 -20.24 -33.36 27.29
N LEU A 344 -20.94 -32.25 27.06
CA LEU A 344 -20.92 -31.09 27.96
C LEU A 344 -21.52 -31.45 29.32
N THR A 345 -22.61 -32.22 29.33
CA THR A 345 -23.22 -32.73 30.56
C THR A 345 -22.28 -33.68 31.31
N LYS A 346 -21.52 -34.53 30.60
CA LYS A 346 -20.51 -35.43 31.21
C LYS A 346 -19.39 -34.61 31.88
N ILE A 347 -18.85 -33.62 31.17
CA ILE A 347 -17.77 -32.74 31.67
C ILE A 347 -18.26 -31.94 32.86
N HIS A 348 -19.44 -31.31 32.75
CA HIS A 348 -20.09 -30.56 33.83
C HIS A 348 -20.20 -31.41 35.09
N ASN A 349 -20.78 -32.61 35.00
CA ASN A 349 -20.95 -33.50 36.15
C ASN A 349 -19.61 -33.91 36.78
N SER A 350 -18.58 -34.10 35.95
CA SER A 350 -17.23 -34.45 36.42
C SER A 350 -16.55 -33.29 37.14
N ILE A 351 -16.68 -32.06 36.65
CA ILE A 351 -16.22 -30.84 37.33
C ILE A 351 -16.92 -30.68 38.68
N MET A 352 -18.25 -30.84 38.71
CA MET A 352 -19.01 -30.75 39.96
C MET A 352 -18.63 -31.85 40.96
N SER A 353 -18.37 -33.07 40.49
CA SER A 353 -17.87 -34.18 41.31
C SER A 353 -16.46 -33.94 41.87
N ALA A 354 -15.57 -33.34 41.06
CA ALA A 354 -14.22 -32.96 41.48
C ALA A 354 -14.28 -31.91 42.60
N GLN A 355 -15.14 -30.90 42.43
CA GLN A 355 -15.36 -29.85 43.40
C GLN A 355 -15.90 -30.39 44.74
N THR A 356 -16.90 -31.30 44.72
CA THR A 356 -17.43 -31.90 45.96
C THR A 356 -16.43 -32.85 46.63
N SER A 357 -15.60 -33.54 45.84
CA SER A 357 -14.56 -34.45 46.32
C SER A 357 -13.26 -33.77 46.72
N LYS A 358 -13.17 -32.43 46.62
CA LYS A 358 -11.96 -31.62 46.86
C LYS A 358 -10.74 -32.10 46.05
N LYS A 359 -10.95 -32.47 44.79
CA LYS A 359 -9.91 -32.90 43.86
C LYS A 359 -9.88 -32.00 42.63
N SER A 360 -8.77 -32.02 41.92
CA SER A 360 -8.66 -31.45 40.59
C SER A 360 -9.03 -32.48 39.54
N TYR A 361 -9.45 -32.00 38.38
CA TYR A 361 -9.98 -32.79 37.29
C TYR A 361 -9.47 -32.29 35.95
N GLN A 362 -9.14 -33.21 35.04
CA GLN A 362 -8.90 -32.86 33.65
C GLN A 362 -9.43 -33.93 32.72
N THR A 363 -9.94 -33.48 31.58
CA THR A 363 -10.32 -34.32 30.46
C THR A 363 -10.05 -33.61 29.15
N GLY A 364 -9.96 -34.36 28.07
CA GLY A 364 -9.74 -33.79 26.77
C GLY A 364 -9.66 -34.85 25.70
N PHE A 365 -9.49 -34.37 24.48
CA PHE A 365 -9.19 -35.22 23.35
C PHE A 365 -8.12 -34.59 22.48
N MET A 366 -7.35 -35.43 21.81
CA MET A 366 -6.40 -35.03 20.78
C MET A 366 -6.59 -35.95 19.59
N GLY A 367 -6.70 -35.38 18.41
CA GLY A 367 -6.94 -36.11 17.17
C GLY A 367 -6.21 -35.47 16.01
N GLY A 368 -5.88 -36.28 15.00
CA GLY A 368 -5.29 -35.83 13.76
C GLY A 368 -5.97 -36.52 12.60
N GLU A 369 -6.34 -35.74 11.59
CA GLU A 369 -6.98 -36.24 10.38
C GLU A 369 -6.40 -35.51 9.16
N ASN A 370 -5.77 -36.26 8.26
CA ASN A 370 -5.19 -35.77 7.00
C ASN A 370 -4.29 -34.54 7.18
N ILE A 371 -4.86 -33.34 7.05
CA ILE A 371 -4.19 -32.03 7.10
C ILE A 371 -4.38 -31.29 8.43
N THR A 372 -5.16 -31.82 9.37
CA THR A 372 -5.45 -31.16 10.65
C THR A 372 -4.99 -31.97 11.85
N SER A 373 -4.56 -31.27 12.90
CA SER A 373 -4.31 -31.79 14.24
C SER A 373 -5.01 -30.89 15.24
N THR A 374 -5.88 -31.47 16.07
CA THR A 374 -6.72 -30.75 17.02
C THR A 374 -6.52 -31.32 18.42
N GLY A 375 -6.43 -30.44 19.42
CA GLY A 375 -6.38 -30.78 20.83
C GLY A 375 -7.34 -29.91 21.62
N VAL A 376 -8.13 -30.53 22.48
CA VAL A 376 -9.02 -29.83 23.41
C VAL A 376 -8.82 -30.38 24.80
N SER A 377 -8.72 -29.49 25.79
CA SER A 377 -8.62 -29.85 27.20
C SER A 377 -9.54 -29.01 28.06
N TRP A 378 -10.31 -29.64 28.94
CA TRP A 378 -11.07 -29.01 30.02
C TRP A 378 -10.42 -29.39 31.34
N GLN A 379 -10.13 -28.38 32.15
CA GLN A 379 -9.43 -28.55 33.41
C GLN A 379 -10.16 -27.79 34.51
N PHE A 380 -10.43 -28.46 35.62
CA PHE A 380 -10.80 -27.85 36.89
C PHE A 380 -9.63 -28.02 37.85
N LEU A 381 -8.96 -26.92 38.16
CA LEU A 381 -7.71 -26.87 38.90
C LEU A 381 -7.91 -26.09 40.18
N THR A 382 -7.55 -26.70 41.31
CA THR A 382 -7.58 -26.03 42.63
C THR A 382 -6.19 -26.11 43.24
N PRO A 383 -5.29 -25.14 42.98
CA PRO A 383 -3.99 -25.12 43.62
C PRO A 383 -4.13 -24.96 45.14
N GLU A 384 -3.27 -25.65 45.88
CA GLU A 384 -3.20 -25.61 47.34
C GLU A 384 -1.85 -25.09 47.81
N SER A 385 -1.86 -24.37 48.94
CA SER A 385 -0.68 -24.02 49.73
C SER A 385 -0.94 -24.48 51.16
N ASP A 386 -0.02 -25.24 51.75
CA ASP A 386 -0.15 -25.77 53.12
C ASP A 386 -1.47 -26.54 53.39
N GLY A 387 -2.01 -27.19 52.35
CA GLY A 387 -3.27 -27.95 52.42
C GLY A 387 -4.54 -27.08 52.34
N ASP A 388 -4.41 -25.77 52.20
CA ASP A 388 -5.52 -24.85 51.97
C ASP A 388 -5.60 -24.45 50.49
N PRO A 389 -6.81 -24.45 49.88
CA PRO A 389 -6.98 -24.01 48.49
C PRO A 389 -6.71 -22.51 48.37
N ILE A 390 -5.95 -22.10 47.36
CA ILE A 390 -5.62 -20.69 47.09
C ILE A 390 -6.69 -20.04 46.22
N TYR A 391 -7.18 -20.75 45.20
CA TYR A 391 -8.30 -20.39 44.32
C TYR A 391 -8.75 -21.64 43.56
N SER A 392 -9.87 -21.57 42.85
CA SER A 392 -10.24 -22.60 41.87
C SER A 392 -10.38 -21.98 40.47
N LEU A 393 -9.96 -22.74 39.46
CA LEU A 393 -9.86 -22.30 38.07
C LEU A 393 -10.51 -23.35 37.17
N ILE A 394 -11.38 -22.92 36.28
CA ILE A 394 -11.77 -23.69 35.11
C ILE A 394 -11.00 -23.14 33.92
N ARG A 395 -10.24 -24.00 33.24
CA ARG A 395 -9.46 -23.66 32.05
C ARG A 395 -9.86 -24.57 30.90
N ILE A 396 -10.25 -23.97 29.79
CA ILE A 396 -10.56 -24.66 28.53
C ILE A 396 -9.52 -24.19 27.52
N SER A 397 -8.81 -25.14 26.92
CA SER A 397 -7.84 -24.85 25.87
C SER A 397 -8.23 -25.62 24.62
N VAL A 398 -8.28 -24.92 23.48
CA VAL A 398 -8.61 -25.47 22.17
C VAL A 398 -7.49 -25.09 21.24
N THR A 399 -6.80 -26.07 20.68
CA THR A 399 -5.73 -25.87 19.70
C THR A 399 -6.09 -26.60 18.42
N ASN A 400 -5.99 -25.93 17.28
CA ASN A 400 -6.16 -26.54 15.96
C ASN A 400 -5.02 -26.08 15.07
N ILE A 401 -4.30 -27.04 14.49
CA ILE A 401 -3.23 -26.85 13.53
C ILE A 401 -3.71 -27.42 12.19
N THR A 402 -3.69 -26.60 11.14
CA THR A 402 -4.08 -27.00 9.79
C THR A 402 -2.93 -26.76 8.81
N LEU A 403 -2.58 -27.77 8.02
CA LEU A 403 -1.64 -27.67 6.91
C LEU A 403 -2.30 -26.94 5.73
N ILE A 404 -1.75 -25.80 5.36
CA ILE A 404 -2.29 -24.92 4.32
C ILE A 404 -1.61 -25.14 2.98
N ARG A 405 -0.28 -25.30 3.00
CA ARG A 405 0.54 -25.34 1.79
C ARG A 405 1.72 -26.28 1.98
N SER A 406 2.09 -26.97 0.91
CA SER A 406 3.37 -27.67 0.81
C SER A 406 4.03 -27.32 -0.52
N GLU A 407 5.32 -27.04 -0.49
CA GLU A 407 6.07 -26.62 -1.68
C GLU A 407 7.51 -27.10 -1.64
N SER A 408 8.16 -27.01 -2.79
CA SER A 408 9.57 -27.34 -2.96
C SER A 408 10.38 -26.06 -3.19
N LEU A 409 11.43 -25.91 -2.41
CA LEU A 409 12.38 -24.80 -2.48
C LEU A 409 13.51 -25.12 -3.47
N GLU A 410 14.18 -24.09 -3.96
CA GLU A 410 15.37 -24.24 -4.83
C GLU A 410 16.57 -24.79 -4.06
N ASP A 411 16.72 -24.41 -2.79
CA ASP A 411 17.83 -24.82 -1.93
C ASP A 411 17.32 -25.30 -0.56
N SER A 412 18.04 -26.24 0.04
CA SER A 412 17.80 -26.65 1.43
C SER A 412 18.36 -25.63 2.41
N PRO A 413 17.67 -25.36 3.55
CA PRO A 413 18.19 -24.47 4.58
C PRO A 413 19.53 -24.99 5.09
N GLN A 414 20.46 -24.08 5.34
CA GLN A 414 21.76 -24.39 5.92
C GLN A 414 21.75 -24.10 7.41
N PRO A 415 22.53 -24.84 8.23
CA PRO A 415 22.79 -24.50 9.62
C PRO A 415 23.17 -23.03 9.79
N TRP A 416 22.44 -22.29 10.64
CA TRP A 416 22.80 -20.91 10.99
C TRP A 416 24.03 -20.88 11.89
N GLU A 417 23.94 -21.56 13.04
CA GLU A 417 25.05 -21.81 13.95
C GLU A 417 25.13 -23.31 14.27
N PRO A 418 26.32 -23.93 14.29
CA PRO A 418 26.45 -25.34 14.59
C PRO A 418 26.27 -25.62 16.09
N CYS A 419 25.61 -26.73 16.41
CA CYS A 419 25.55 -27.30 17.76
C CYS A 419 26.30 -28.63 17.81
N ASP A 420 26.79 -29.01 19.01
CA ASP A 420 27.41 -30.33 19.26
C ASP A 420 26.38 -31.47 19.30
N THR A 421 25.09 -31.14 19.26
CA THR A 421 23.94 -32.05 19.42
C THR A 421 22.99 -31.94 18.23
N THR A 422 21.78 -32.50 18.31
CA THR A 422 20.75 -32.29 17.29
C THR A 422 20.17 -30.88 17.36
N PHE A 423 19.93 -30.24 16.23
CA PHE A 423 19.53 -28.83 16.22
C PHE A 423 18.71 -28.42 15.00
N MET A 424 18.03 -27.29 15.12
CA MET A 424 17.23 -26.67 14.06
C MET A 424 17.38 -25.14 14.07
N ASN A 425 17.22 -24.50 12.91
CA ASN A 425 17.16 -23.05 12.83
C ASN A 425 15.79 -22.54 13.29
N LEU A 426 15.80 -21.41 14.00
CA LEU A 426 14.62 -20.64 14.35
C LEU A 426 14.61 -19.33 13.56
N ALA A 427 13.54 -19.14 12.81
CA ALA A 427 13.23 -17.90 12.10
C ALA A 427 11.96 -17.26 12.64
N TYR A 428 11.92 -15.93 12.57
CA TYR A 428 10.78 -15.11 12.98
C TYR A 428 10.50 -14.07 11.91
N GLY A 429 9.31 -14.11 11.33
CA GLY A 429 8.94 -13.18 10.26
C GLY A 429 9.81 -13.29 9.01
N GLY A 430 10.26 -14.49 8.65
CA GLY A 430 11.11 -14.71 7.47
C GLY A 430 12.61 -14.56 7.70
N VAL A 431 13.04 -14.11 8.89
CA VAL A 431 14.46 -13.87 9.20
C VAL A 431 14.95 -14.92 10.20
N VAL A 432 16.00 -15.66 9.84
CA VAL A 432 16.69 -16.59 10.74
C VAL A 432 17.46 -15.80 11.77
N ASP A 433 17.28 -16.12 13.05
CA ASP A 433 17.80 -15.32 14.16
C ASP A 433 18.44 -16.16 15.27
N ASP A 434 18.05 -17.43 15.42
CA ASP A 434 18.52 -18.30 16.51
C ASP A 434 18.62 -19.77 16.09
N THR A 435 19.28 -20.59 16.92
CA THR A 435 19.41 -22.04 16.74
C THR A 435 18.95 -22.78 18.01
N ASP A 436 17.98 -23.69 17.87
CA ASP A 436 17.54 -24.54 18.99
C ASP A 436 18.41 -25.80 19.08
N CYS A 437 19.40 -25.81 19.98
CA CYS A 437 20.24 -26.97 20.25
C CYS A 437 19.59 -27.93 21.28
N ALA A 438 19.66 -29.24 21.04
CA ALA A 438 19.29 -30.24 22.06
C ALA A 438 20.16 -30.14 23.30
N THR A 439 19.61 -30.52 24.45
CA THR A 439 20.41 -30.91 25.60
C THR A 439 21.29 -32.10 25.25
N ALA A 440 22.60 -31.99 25.48
CA ALA A 440 23.55 -33.05 25.14
C ALA A 440 23.27 -34.36 25.88
N LYS A 441 22.97 -35.42 25.12
CA LYS A 441 22.93 -36.81 25.59
C LYS A 441 24.23 -37.52 25.20
N GLN A 442 24.77 -38.37 26.09
CA GLN A 442 25.99 -39.13 25.78
C GLN A 442 25.80 -40.00 24.52
N GLY A 443 26.70 -39.86 23.55
CA GLY A 443 26.71 -40.67 22.33
C GLY A 443 25.85 -40.14 21.18
N GLN A 444 25.18 -39.00 21.33
CA GLN A 444 24.40 -38.39 20.25
C GLN A 444 25.31 -37.59 19.31
N SER A 445 25.29 -37.92 18.01
CA SER A 445 26.05 -37.17 17.00
C SER A 445 25.34 -35.87 16.62
N PRO A 446 26.07 -34.78 16.33
CA PRO A 446 25.46 -33.54 15.86
C PRO A 446 24.71 -33.77 14.55
N ARG A 447 23.45 -33.32 14.50
CA ARG A 447 22.59 -33.47 13.31
C ARG A 447 21.70 -32.25 13.16
N PHE A 448 21.78 -31.62 11.99
CA PHE A 448 20.86 -30.58 11.61
C PHE A 448 19.56 -31.19 11.07
N PHE A 449 18.43 -30.78 11.63
CA PHE A 449 17.13 -31.24 11.18
C PHE A 449 16.55 -30.39 10.05
N GLY A 450 16.61 -29.07 10.20
CA GLY A 450 15.96 -28.15 9.28
C GLY A 450 15.68 -26.79 9.92
N GLN A 451 14.68 -26.10 9.38
CA GLN A 451 14.31 -24.76 9.81
C GLN A 451 12.82 -24.68 10.15
N VAL A 452 12.52 -23.98 11.23
CA VAL A 452 11.16 -23.58 11.58
C VAL A 452 11.09 -22.06 11.55
N ASP A 453 10.08 -21.52 10.87
CA ASP A 453 9.82 -20.08 10.82
C ASP A 453 8.44 -19.74 11.35
N THR A 454 8.37 -18.98 12.45
CA THR A 454 7.12 -18.37 12.91
C THR A 454 6.90 -17.07 12.14
N ALA A 455 6.30 -17.18 10.96
CA ALA A 455 6.16 -16.11 9.98
C ALA A 455 5.22 -14.98 10.45
N ALA A 456 4.10 -15.31 11.10
CA ALA A 456 3.15 -14.30 11.59
C ALA A 456 2.36 -14.79 12.80
N VAL A 457 2.11 -13.91 13.77
CA VAL A 457 1.34 -14.17 14.98
C VAL A 457 0.35 -13.03 15.22
N LEU A 458 -0.88 -13.39 15.58
CA LEU A 458 -1.90 -12.48 16.06
C LEU A 458 -2.36 -12.93 17.44
N ILE A 459 -2.28 -12.05 18.42
CA ILE A 459 -2.80 -12.30 19.77
C ILE A 459 -4.06 -11.47 19.95
N VAL A 460 -5.18 -12.17 20.10
CA VAL A 460 -6.51 -11.63 20.31
C VAL A 460 -6.83 -11.70 21.80
N TYR A 461 -7.11 -10.55 22.41
CA TYR A 461 -7.47 -10.43 23.83
C TYR A 461 -8.66 -9.50 24.00
N GLY A 462 -9.26 -9.49 25.19
CA GLY A 462 -10.50 -8.75 25.45
C GLY A 462 -11.77 -9.53 25.09
N ILE A 463 -11.64 -10.84 24.80
CA ILE A 463 -12.78 -11.76 24.66
C ILE A 463 -13.54 -11.91 25.99
N GLY A 464 -12.88 -11.71 27.11
CA GLY A 464 -13.45 -11.65 28.45
C GLY A 464 -12.35 -11.44 29.48
N ASP A 465 -12.70 -11.20 30.74
CA ASP A 465 -11.69 -10.95 31.78
C ASP A 465 -10.94 -12.22 32.21
N GLY A 466 -11.55 -13.39 31.99
CA GLY A 466 -11.09 -14.71 32.39
C GLY A 466 -10.87 -14.94 33.89
N ARG A 467 -11.22 -13.95 34.73
CA ARG A 467 -10.88 -13.85 36.15
C ARG A 467 -12.11 -13.75 37.05
N SER A 468 -13.27 -13.52 36.47
CA SER A 468 -14.56 -13.59 37.15
C SER A 468 -14.98 -15.04 37.38
N ASN A 469 -15.84 -15.24 38.38
CA ASN A 469 -16.58 -16.49 38.60
C ASN A 469 -17.93 -16.50 37.86
N ILE A 470 -18.24 -15.42 37.14
CA ILE A 470 -19.43 -15.27 36.29
C ILE A 470 -19.02 -15.53 34.85
N SER A 471 -19.63 -16.53 34.24
CA SER A 471 -19.42 -17.02 32.88
C SER A 471 -19.48 -15.91 31.82
N SER A 472 -20.49 -15.05 31.89
CA SER A 472 -20.72 -13.95 30.92
C SER A 472 -19.69 -12.81 30.99
N VAL A 473 -18.95 -12.70 32.09
CA VAL A 473 -17.85 -11.74 32.25
C VAL A 473 -16.51 -12.39 31.89
N ALA A 474 -16.36 -13.67 32.25
CA ALA A 474 -15.21 -14.49 31.90
C ALA A 474 -15.05 -14.66 30.37
N VAL A 475 -16.18 -14.76 29.65
CA VAL A 475 -16.29 -14.76 28.19
C VAL A 475 -17.50 -13.94 27.76
N ASP A 476 -17.26 -12.79 27.14
CA ASP A 476 -18.31 -11.94 26.59
C ASP A 476 -18.87 -12.59 25.31
N GLU A 477 -20.17 -12.85 25.31
CA GLU A 477 -20.85 -13.50 24.18
C GLU A 477 -20.71 -12.73 22.87
N THR A 478 -20.87 -11.41 22.93
CA THR A 478 -20.90 -10.56 21.73
C THR A 478 -19.52 -10.51 21.09
N VAL A 479 -18.48 -10.41 21.92
CA VAL A 479 -17.10 -10.40 21.47
C VAL A 479 -16.68 -11.78 20.96
N PHE A 480 -17.07 -12.86 21.67
CA PHE A 480 -16.77 -14.22 21.25
C PHE A 480 -17.45 -14.56 19.91
N GLN A 481 -18.72 -14.22 19.74
CA GLN A 481 -19.43 -14.39 18.46
C GLN A 481 -18.75 -13.62 17.33
N TRP A 482 -18.35 -12.37 17.57
CA TRP A 482 -17.60 -11.58 16.59
C TRP A 482 -16.28 -12.27 16.19
N ALA A 483 -15.53 -12.79 17.16
CA ALA A 483 -14.25 -13.46 16.92
C ALA A 483 -14.42 -14.75 16.09
N VAL A 484 -15.46 -15.54 16.37
CA VAL A 484 -15.78 -16.75 15.59
C VAL A 484 -16.21 -16.37 14.17
N ASN A 485 -17.13 -15.41 14.02
CA ASN A 485 -17.64 -14.99 12.71
C ASN A 485 -16.57 -14.37 11.81
N ASN A 486 -15.56 -13.71 12.40
CA ASN A 486 -14.45 -13.10 11.67
C ASN A 486 -13.20 -13.99 11.60
N SER A 487 -13.22 -15.21 12.15
CA SER A 487 -12.02 -16.07 12.22
C SER A 487 -11.39 -16.30 10.84
N GLN A 488 -12.20 -16.61 9.83
CA GLN A 488 -11.70 -16.87 8.48
C GLN A 488 -11.03 -15.62 7.87
N LYS A 489 -11.66 -14.44 8.02
CA LYS A 489 -11.10 -13.18 7.52
C LYS A 489 -9.76 -12.86 8.21
N VAL A 490 -9.68 -13.11 9.51
CA VAL A 490 -8.44 -12.96 10.29
C VAL A 490 -7.37 -13.93 9.81
N ASP A 491 -7.72 -15.19 9.59
CA ASP A 491 -6.81 -16.23 9.11
C ASP A 491 -6.25 -15.86 7.74
N ASP A 492 -7.09 -15.37 6.83
CA ASP A 492 -6.70 -15.00 5.47
C ASP A 492 -5.76 -13.79 5.44
N LEU A 493 -6.03 -12.76 6.27
CA LEU A 493 -5.15 -11.61 6.43
C LEU A 493 -3.82 -12.00 7.10
N LEU A 494 -3.84 -12.92 8.06
CA LEU A 494 -2.63 -13.41 8.71
C LEU A 494 -1.78 -14.26 7.77
N LEU A 495 -2.42 -15.08 6.92
CA LEU A 495 -1.77 -15.79 5.83
C LEU A 495 -1.16 -14.81 4.81
N ALA A 496 -1.89 -13.76 4.41
CA ALA A 496 -1.36 -12.72 3.53
C ALA A 496 -0.07 -12.12 4.10
N ARG A 497 -0.09 -11.77 5.40
CA ARG A 497 1.10 -11.29 6.10
C ARG A 497 2.25 -12.30 6.04
N ALA A 498 2.01 -13.55 6.40
CA ALA A 498 3.02 -14.60 6.44
C ALA A 498 3.63 -14.86 5.05
N PHE A 499 2.79 -14.82 4.00
CA PHE A 499 3.24 -15.05 2.63
C PHE A 499 4.17 -13.94 2.14
N ILE A 500 3.89 -12.69 2.51
CA ILE A 500 4.74 -11.54 2.19
C ILE A 500 6.12 -11.65 2.82
N VAL A 501 6.23 -12.14 4.07
CA VAL A 501 7.49 -12.08 4.81
C VAL A 501 8.34 -13.35 4.70
N SER A 502 7.72 -14.53 4.56
CA SER A 502 8.40 -15.82 4.70
C SER A 502 8.29 -16.73 3.48
N ILE A 503 7.21 -16.63 2.70
CA ILE A 503 6.90 -17.63 1.65
C ILE A 503 7.23 -17.11 0.26
N ASP A 504 6.34 -16.29 -0.30
CA ASP A 504 6.49 -15.63 -1.59
C ASP A 504 5.50 -14.43 -1.67
N PRO A 505 6.00 -13.18 -1.69
CA PRO A 505 5.16 -12.00 -1.85
C PRO A 505 4.37 -11.95 -3.17
N SER A 506 4.75 -12.72 -4.19
CA SER A 506 4.06 -12.73 -5.49
C SER A 506 2.65 -13.33 -5.40
N LEU A 507 2.38 -14.11 -4.35
CA LEU A 507 1.11 -14.83 -4.13
C LEU A 507 0.04 -14.00 -3.41
N VAL A 508 0.33 -12.73 -3.10
CA VAL A 508 -0.53 -11.85 -2.31
C VAL A 508 -0.82 -10.56 -3.06
N THR A 509 -2.10 -10.19 -3.11
CA THR A 509 -2.55 -8.90 -3.63
C THR A 509 -2.63 -7.88 -2.49
N LEU A 510 -2.21 -6.65 -2.73
CA LEU A 510 -2.34 -5.51 -1.82
C LEU A 510 -3.19 -4.44 -2.48
N GLU A 511 -3.97 -3.72 -1.65
CA GLU A 511 -4.61 -2.49 -2.09
C GLU A 511 -3.68 -1.32 -1.73
N VAL A 512 -3.17 -0.62 -2.73
CA VAL A 512 -2.26 0.51 -2.55
C VAL A 512 -2.93 1.79 -3.01
N ASN A 513 -2.82 2.82 -2.17
CA ASN A 513 -3.32 4.14 -2.49
C ASN A 513 -2.20 4.95 -3.16
N ILE A 514 -2.32 5.11 -4.47
CA ILE A 514 -1.38 5.92 -5.26
C ILE A 514 -1.96 7.32 -5.50
N PHE A 515 -1.11 8.33 -5.33
CA PHE A 515 -1.46 9.69 -5.73
C PHE A 515 -1.41 9.80 -7.25
N LYS A 516 -2.57 9.97 -7.88
CA LYS A 516 -2.66 10.26 -9.31
C LYS A 516 -3.01 11.73 -9.52
N GLN A 517 -2.36 12.37 -10.48
CA GLN A 517 -2.68 13.75 -10.84
C GLN A 517 -4.10 13.83 -11.40
N ALA A 518 -4.86 14.79 -10.89
CA ALA A 518 -6.14 15.15 -11.46
C ALA A 518 -5.93 16.27 -12.49
N ILE A 519 -6.44 16.06 -13.70
CA ILE A 519 -6.76 17.17 -14.62
C ILE A 519 -8.28 17.19 -14.68
N SER A 520 -8.88 18.29 -14.26
CA SER A 520 -10.33 18.47 -14.29
C SER A 520 -10.84 18.48 -15.73
N TYR A 521 -12.03 17.92 -15.97
CA TYR A 521 -12.70 18.03 -17.28
C TYR A 521 -12.85 19.49 -17.74
N LEU A 522 -13.01 20.42 -16.80
CA LEU A 522 -13.05 21.85 -17.09
C LEU A 522 -11.71 22.36 -17.62
N GLN A 523 -10.58 21.94 -17.03
CA GLN A 523 -9.24 22.33 -17.49
C GLN A 523 -8.96 21.78 -18.90
N ILE A 524 -9.37 20.54 -19.19
CA ILE A 524 -9.25 19.98 -20.54
C ILE A 524 -10.07 20.81 -21.53
N CYS A 525 -11.32 21.14 -21.19
CA CYS A 525 -12.18 21.97 -22.03
C CYS A 525 -11.57 23.35 -22.29
N LEU A 526 -11.03 23.99 -21.25
CA LEU A 526 -10.36 25.29 -21.35
C LEU A 526 -9.09 25.25 -22.22
N VAL A 527 -8.25 24.22 -22.07
CA VAL A 527 -7.10 24.01 -22.97
C VAL A 527 -7.54 23.84 -24.42
N LEU A 528 -8.57 23.02 -24.68
CA LEU A 528 -9.11 22.82 -26.02
C LEU A 528 -9.74 24.10 -26.59
N LEU A 529 -10.36 24.92 -25.74
CA LEU A 529 -10.94 26.20 -26.13
C LEU A 529 -9.85 27.17 -26.60
N ALA A 530 -8.69 27.21 -25.93
CA ALA A 530 -7.55 28.01 -26.38
C ALA A 530 -7.02 27.55 -27.75
N VAL A 531 -6.95 26.22 -27.98
CA VAL A 531 -6.59 25.64 -29.30
C VAL A 531 -7.60 26.06 -30.36
N PHE A 532 -8.90 25.96 -30.06
CA PHE A 532 -9.98 26.33 -30.96
C PHE A 532 -9.92 27.81 -31.34
N PHE A 533 -9.78 28.71 -30.35
CA PHE A 533 -9.66 30.14 -30.60
C PHE A 533 -8.42 30.47 -31.43
N ALA A 534 -7.26 29.87 -31.15
CA ALA A 534 -6.06 30.04 -31.95
C ALA A 534 -6.28 29.63 -33.41
N GLY A 535 -6.92 28.47 -33.65
CA GLY A 535 -7.25 28.00 -34.98
C GLY A 535 -8.19 28.94 -35.73
N VAL A 536 -9.31 29.33 -35.11
CA VAL A 536 -10.33 30.20 -35.73
C VAL A 536 -9.78 31.60 -36.00
N SER A 537 -9.09 32.20 -35.03
CA SER A 537 -8.52 33.55 -35.20
C SER A 537 -7.44 33.60 -36.28
N TYR A 538 -6.62 32.54 -36.38
CA TYR A 538 -5.62 32.43 -37.43
C TYR A 538 -6.24 32.27 -38.82
N THR A 539 -7.21 31.35 -38.98
CA THR A 539 -7.87 31.14 -40.28
C THR A 539 -8.70 32.36 -40.70
N ALA A 540 -9.43 32.98 -39.76
CA ALA A 540 -10.18 34.20 -40.03
C ALA A 540 -9.27 35.33 -40.53
N LEU A 541 -8.10 35.54 -39.90
CA LEU A 541 -7.14 36.55 -40.36
C LEU A 541 -6.63 36.25 -41.77
N GLN A 542 -6.30 35.00 -42.08
CA GLN A 542 -5.79 34.62 -43.40
C GLN A 542 -6.82 34.78 -44.52
N VAL A 543 -8.11 34.57 -44.23
CA VAL A 543 -9.19 34.67 -45.22
C VAL A 543 -9.68 36.11 -45.39
N LEU A 544 -9.73 36.90 -44.32
CA LEU A 544 -10.42 38.19 -44.30
C LEU A 544 -9.49 39.41 -44.40
N SER A 545 -8.18 39.24 -44.23
CA SER A 545 -7.22 40.35 -44.26
C SER A 545 -6.12 40.14 -45.30
N THR A 546 -5.51 41.23 -45.77
CA THR A 546 -4.37 41.15 -46.68
C THR A 546 -3.13 40.60 -45.96
N PRO A 547 -2.18 40.00 -46.69
CA PRO A 547 -0.97 39.41 -46.10
C PRO A 547 -0.15 40.37 -45.22
N HIS A 548 -0.31 41.69 -45.36
CA HIS A 548 0.34 42.67 -44.50
C HIS A 548 -0.09 42.62 -43.02
N TRP A 549 -1.29 42.09 -42.71
CA TRP A 549 -1.82 42.05 -41.34
C TRP A 549 -1.56 40.73 -40.63
N SER A 550 -1.10 39.71 -41.35
CA SER A 550 -0.91 38.36 -40.80
C SER A 550 0.55 38.03 -40.46
N ASN A 551 1.51 38.88 -40.85
CA ASN A 551 2.95 38.64 -40.79
C ASN A 551 3.68 39.47 -39.71
N SER A 552 5.01 39.38 -39.62
CA SER A 552 5.80 40.13 -38.62
C SER A 552 6.09 41.57 -39.07
N LEU A 553 6.41 42.46 -38.13
CA LEU A 553 6.91 43.83 -38.40
C LEU A 553 8.06 43.80 -39.42
N LEU A 554 9.01 42.89 -39.23
CA LEU A 554 10.14 42.72 -40.12
C LEU A 554 9.72 42.31 -41.54
N ALA A 555 8.78 41.38 -41.67
CA ALA A 555 8.25 40.98 -42.98
C ALA A 555 7.52 42.13 -43.69
N ASN A 556 6.81 42.96 -42.93
CA ASN A 556 6.15 44.14 -43.47
C ASN A 556 7.12 45.25 -43.89
N LEU A 557 8.24 45.41 -43.18
CA LEU A 557 9.30 46.36 -43.55
C LEU A 557 10.10 45.91 -44.78
N LEU A 558 10.20 44.60 -45.00
CA LEU A 558 10.94 44.01 -46.12
C LEU A 558 10.10 43.82 -47.40
N ALA A 559 8.79 43.62 -47.28
CA ALA A 559 7.88 43.49 -48.43
C ALA A 559 7.98 44.63 -49.48
N PRO A 560 8.16 45.92 -49.09
CA PRO A 560 8.32 47.01 -50.06
C PRO A 560 9.75 47.12 -50.64
N VAL A 561 10.73 46.36 -50.16
CA VAL A 561 12.12 46.41 -50.63
C VAL A 561 12.27 45.51 -51.85
N ASP A 562 12.62 46.10 -53.00
CA ASP A 562 12.90 45.35 -54.23
C ASP A 562 14.28 44.68 -54.14
N VAL A 563 14.29 43.42 -53.73
CA VAL A 563 15.49 42.58 -53.71
C VAL A 563 15.52 41.78 -55.02
N ASN A 564 16.40 42.15 -55.95
CA ASN A 564 16.61 41.48 -57.25
C ASN A 564 15.41 41.51 -58.22
N GLY A 565 14.65 42.62 -58.31
CA GLY A 565 13.60 42.82 -59.32
C GLY A 565 12.32 42.03 -59.05
N ARG A 566 12.09 41.60 -57.80
CA ARG A 566 10.89 40.87 -57.37
C ARG A 566 10.34 41.50 -56.10
N LYS A 567 9.16 42.10 -56.19
CA LYS A 567 8.35 42.46 -55.01
C LYS A 567 7.94 41.16 -54.31
N LEU A 568 8.40 40.98 -53.07
CA LEU A 568 8.00 39.86 -52.23
C LEU A 568 6.70 40.21 -51.52
N ASP A 569 5.67 39.37 -51.67
CA ASP A 569 4.50 39.44 -50.80
C ASP A 569 4.96 39.27 -49.33
N PRO A 570 4.41 40.05 -48.39
CA PRO A 570 4.75 39.89 -46.98
C PRO A 570 4.40 38.45 -46.56
N GLY A 571 5.38 37.76 -46.00
CA GLY A 571 5.27 36.35 -45.59
C GLY A 571 6.27 36.04 -44.48
N TYR A 572 6.15 34.87 -43.85
CA TYR A 572 7.15 34.41 -42.87
C TYR A 572 8.51 34.28 -43.55
N ILE A 573 9.49 35.04 -43.04
CA ILE A 573 10.85 35.09 -43.56
C ILE A 573 11.54 33.77 -43.25
N LYS A 574 11.78 32.96 -44.29
CA LYS A 574 12.47 31.66 -44.16
C LYS A 574 14.00 31.80 -44.13
N ASN A 575 14.53 32.82 -44.82
CA ASN A 575 15.95 33.16 -44.85
C ASN A 575 16.12 34.59 -44.33
N VAL A 576 16.82 34.75 -43.21
CA VAL A 576 16.96 36.06 -42.55
C VAL A 576 17.91 36.95 -43.38
N PRO A 577 17.45 38.10 -43.93
CA PRO A 577 18.31 38.98 -44.69
C PRO A 577 19.29 39.71 -43.77
N ARG A 578 20.48 40.05 -44.29
CA ARG A 578 21.50 40.76 -43.52
C ARG A 578 21.13 42.25 -43.40
N ILE A 579 20.78 42.68 -42.19
CA ILE A 579 20.48 44.07 -41.88
C ILE A 579 21.69 44.71 -41.20
N SER A 580 22.19 45.82 -41.74
CA SER A 580 23.33 46.55 -41.14
C SER A 580 23.09 48.05 -41.14
N LEU A 581 23.49 48.70 -40.04
CA LEU A 581 23.51 50.16 -39.93
C LEU A 581 24.83 50.67 -40.54
N ARG A 582 24.74 51.48 -41.59
CA ARG A 582 25.90 52.13 -42.23
C ARG A 582 25.86 53.63 -42.01
N ALA A 583 27.01 54.24 -41.74
CA ALA A 583 27.10 55.70 -41.68
C ALA A 583 26.97 56.27 -43.10
N GLY A 584 25.87 56.96 -43.37
CA GLY A 584 25.65 57.73 -44.59
C GLY A 584 26.00 59.21 -44.40
N THR A 585 26.06 59.96 -45.50
CA THR A 585 26.44 61.38 -45.52
C THR A 585 25.43 62.32 -44.84
N ILE A 586 24.22 61.86 -44.53
CA ILE A 586 23.14 62.64 -43.87
C ILE A 586 22.73 61.98 -42.52
N GLY A 587 23.38 60.90 -42.12
CA GLY A 587 23.08 60.16 -40.88
C GLY A 587 23.28 58.65 -41.01
N THR A 588 22.98 57.88 -39.96
CA THR A 588 22.99 56.40 -40.01
C THR A 588 21.83 55.88 -40.87
N VAL A 589 22.16 55.08 -41.86
CA VAL A 589 21.22 54.50 -42.83
C VAL A 589 21.15 52.98 -42.62
N THR A 590 19.93 52.44 -42.58
CA THR A 590 19.71 50.99 -42.50
C THR A 590 19.85 50.38 -43.90
N THR A 591 20.68 49.33 -44.02
CA THR A 591 20.83 48.57 -45.26
C THR A 591 20.33 47.14 -45.09
N VAL A 592 19.65 46.61 -46.09
CA VAL A 592 19.18 45.22 -46.19
C VAL A 592 19.87 44.62 -47.40
N GLU A 593 20.72 43.60 -47.20
CA GLU A 593 21.49 42.98 -48.31
C GLU A 593 22.19 44.02 -49.20
N ASP A 594 22.81 45.01 -48.56
CA ASP A 594 23.51 46.15 -49.19
C ASP A 594 22.62 47.19 -49.91
N LEU A 595 21.29 47.01 -49.94
CA LEU A 595 20.33 48.03 -50.38
C LEU A 595 19.94 49.00 -49.25
N VAL A 596 19.92 50.30 -49.55
CA VAL A 596 19.54 51.35 -48.59
C VAL A 596 18.02 51.42 -48.42
N LEU A 597 17.53 51.25 -47.19
CA LEU A 597 16.16 51.61 -46.81
C LEU A 597 16.07 53.15 -46.68
N GLY A 598 15.64 53.81 -47.75
CA GLY A 598 15.43 55.27 -47.75
C GLY A 598 13.99 55.64 -47.41
N PHE A 599 13.78 56.39 -46.32
CA PHE A 599 12.55 57.15 -46.12
C PHE A 599 12.75 58.55 -46.73
N VAL A 600 11.95 58.92 -47.73
CA VAL A 600 11.97 60.28 -48.30
C VAL A 600 11.25 61.21 -47.32
N THR A 601 12.01 61.92 -46.50
CA THR A 601 11.47 63.03 -45.69
C THR A 601 11.34 64.26 -46.58
N GLY A 602 10.11 64.64 -46.93
CA GLY A 602 9.82 65.90 -47.58
C GLY A 602 10.16 67.09 -46.67
N GLY A 603 11.08 67.93 -47.12
CA GLY A 603 11.32 69.30 -46.65
C GLY A 603 10.85 70.31 -47.71
N PRO A 604 10.54 71.55 -47.33
CA PRO A 604 9.55 72.39 -47.98
C PRO A 604 10.06 72.99 -49.30
N ASP A 605 9.11 73.32 -50.16
CA ASP A 605 9.23 73.76 -51.55
C ASP A 605 9.34 72.63 -52.58
N PHE A 606 8.90 72.93 -53.80
CA PHE A 606 8.79 72.09 -54.99
C PHE A 606 7.39 71.53 -55.30
N SER A 607 6.57 72.40 -55.92
CA SER A 607 5.76 72.01 -57.07
C SER A 607 6.65 71.38 -58.15
N THR A 608 6.20 70.27 -58.73
CA THR A 608 6.81 69.42 -59.79
C THR A 608 7.71 68.29 -59.31
N ILE A 609 7.13 67.08 -59.25
CA ILE A 609 7.81 65.80 -59.08
C ILE A 609 8.35 65.39 -60.47
N ASN A 610 9.66 65.44 -60.65
CA ASN A 610 10.31 64.75 -61.77
C ASN A 610 11.04 63.52 -61.21
N VAL A 611 10.49 62.36 -61.53
CA VAL A 611 11.05 61.04 -61.20
C VAL A 611 12.35 60.87 -61.97
N LYS A 612 13.49 60.91 -61.28
CA LYS A 612 14.77 60.46 -61.86
C LYS A 612 15.00 59.01 -61.48
N HIS A 613 14.58 58.11 -62.37
CA HIS A 613 15.17 56.77 -62.46
C HIS A 613 16.66 56.91 -62.80
N VAL A 614 17.54 56.34 -61.99
CA VAL A 614 18.92 56.06 -62.42
C VAL A 614 18.86 54.74 -63.18
N ILE A 615 18.85 54.83 -64.51
CA ILE A 615 18.93 53.70 -65.44
C ILE A 615 20.40 53.55 -65.87
N PRO A 616 20.99 52.33 -65.91
CA PRO A 616 22.06 52.02 -66.82
C PRO A 616 21.50 51.53 -68.17
N ASN A 617 21.93 52.19 -69.24
CA ASN A 617 21.73 51.96 -70.69
C ASN A 617 20.87 50.80 -71.22
N GLN A 618 19.85 51.22 -72.01
CA GLN A 618 19.29 50.68 -73.26
C GLN A 618 19.06 49.17 -73.43
N ASP A 619 17.78 48.77 -73.48
CA ASP A 619 17.13 48.40 -74.74
C ASP A 619 15.61 48.63 -74.68
N THR A 620 15.05 49.07 -75.80
CA THR A 620 13.68 49.55 -75.99
C THR A 620 12.65 48.43 -76.10
N ALA A 621 11.50 48.52 -75.39
CA ALA A 621 10.17 48.25 -75.93
C ALA A 621 9.03 48.56 -74.92
N SER A 622 8.00 49.23 -75.44
CA SER A 622 6.61 49.41 -74.96
C SER A 622 6.32 50.16 -73.65
N LEU A 623 5.99 51.45 -73.82
CA LEU A 623 4.88 52.13 -73.14
C LEU A 623 3.57 51.36 -73.32
N HIS A 624 2.67 51.41 -72.32
CA HIS A 624 1.30 51.89 -72.47
C HIS A 624 0.61 52.03 -71.09
N GLU A 625 0.03 53.23 -70.87
CA GLU A 625 -1.25 53.56 -70.19
C GLU A 625 -1.58 52.99 -68.79
N ALA A 626 -2.29 53.69 -67.90
CA ALA A 626 -2.75 55.07 -67.81
C ALA A 626 -3.28 55.28 -66.38
N ASP A 627 -3.03 56.47 -65.87
CA ASP A 627 -3.92 57.30 -65.08
C ASP A 627 -5.40 56.85 -64.98
N HIS A 628 -5.89 56.70 -63.75
CA HIS A 628 -7.16 57.29 -63.31
C HIS A 628 -7.29 57.17 -61.79
N PHE A 629 -7.45 58.30 -61.10
CA PHE A 629 -8.31 58.57 -59.94
C PHE A 629 -7.79 59.80 -59.18
N LEU A 630 -8.08 60.98 -59.73
CA LEU A 630 -8.34 62.15 -58.91
C LEU A 630 -9.82 62.14 -58.51
N PRO A 631 -10.19 62.53 -57.28
CA PRO A 631 -11.54 62.98 -56.97
C PRO A 631 -11.67 64.51 -57.14
N HIS A 632 -12.57 64.93 -58.03
CA HIS A 632 -13.36 66.18 -57.94
C HIS A 632 -14.36 66.02 -56.76
N ASP A 633 -14.74 66.98 -55.92
CA ASP A 633 -14.62 68.44 -55.89
C ASP A 633 -14.81 68.94 -54.44
N GLN A 634 -14.33 70.17 -54.15
CA GLN A 634 -14.76 70.99 -53.02
C GLN A 634 -15.80 72.05 -53.44
N LEU A 635 -16.54 72.54 -52.43
CA LEU A 635 -17.64 73.51 -52.43
C LEU A 635 -17.42 74.86 -53.16
N ARG A 636 -18.53 75.32 -53.78
CA ARG A 636 -19.12 76.69 -53.89
C ARG A 636 -18.33 77.85 -54.52
N GLU A 637 -18.87 78.35 -55.64
CA GLU A 637 -19.88 79.45 -55.64
C GLU A 637 -21.10 79.04 -56.46
#